data_AF-F4PMQ9-F1
#
_entry.id   AF-F4PMQ9-F1
#
_cell.length_a   1.000
_cell.length_b   1.000
_cell.length_c   1.000
_cell.angle_alpha   90.00
_cell.angle_beta   90.00
_cell.angle_gamma   90.00
#
_symmetry.space_group_name_H-M   'P 1'
#
loop_
_entity.id
_entity.type
_entity.pdbx_description
1 polymer ?
#
loop_
_entity_poly.entity_id
_entity_poly.type
_entity_poly.pdbx_seq_one_letter_code
_entity_poly.pdbx_strand_id
1 'polypeptide(L)'
;MYSNSNNSDSDKRRSEYFKGILNNKYLRTKIFNHVEIIHHRIINNDDKNHYKLALKSNQIMTLCECIKVNRSDLFIKHFDSVYQSMLSYSNEKEFSFNSQVFEKILKTIFEYDGHVELEYLLKRFGGIEMTKLRSMMLRVGFVIPPIGLCRLLIQQNYHLKLDMNDKDVFTFVGNLTKHVMMNGDLEMFDRICNDYFDHTIINQNLIFYHHWGSFKDLINKLNNQQQQLHTTNNKDNNNIQSKYIKIFYMVNKLIGYGIDLRSTLFVDALEGGNNQEIIKWIKDSFDEKESFVKLFQQSQVLTLIERYATTNTLELIEFKLESPRLLSIDAAQFGNLDFLTYMYDMKEYNYLFGNGQLEASLTEGHLECANFLVTCAVKEGAEVEFGDIHPSIMSLDLVKRLVDSQCQMLDFDGLIESAIESNQPETLEFIFSQLENVDSQMREDFSIYTRLVLLSLKIDNPKITEILLDKLFSDQPPQTFHLNSKGNDLCYGPLLSLFNKGHSIEILPLSRKKRLSKVTPQAVQLLIDRLSIESVPPWVILASIHHPDFNDYKLLKDTISLINQYPEEEVYQYKKLQYLYSNGLIKVIECFGDWIWEFGDSLFRTALEYNQIQMALYISQLISSRFQQLDDYEGILYSLLDIDNDQDFEMIWDALKPFTTSSSHVIHAIMSVNNFVYSQRHRVTNTIDRVIKHYTRYYNGAAEKGQFKMTPIKITNEHGGCLHFNHLYNNYRDCPVIDFTDFNVDSYLEDNHKEGIFPFTKNN
;
A
#
# COMPACT_ATOMS: atom_id res chain seq x y z
N MET A 1 16.12 -15.46 -57.39
CA MET A 1 16.16 -16.78 -56.72
C MET A 1 17.51 -16.93 -56.04
N TYR A 2 17.59 -16.62 -54.74
CA TYR A 2 18.69 -17.05 -53.87
C TYR A 2 18.06 -17.74 -52.66
N SER A 3 18.47 -18.99 -52.46
CA SER A 3 17.95 -19.96 -51.52
C SER A 3 18.25 -19.57 -50.07
N ASN A 4 17.19 -19.38 -49.29
CA ASN A 4 17.24 -19.17 -47.85
C ASN A 4 17.12 -20.54 -47.15
N SER A 5 18.18 -21.37 -47.19
CA SER A 5 18.16 -22.76 -46.69
C SER A 5 18.93 -23.01 -45.39
N ASN A 6 19.40 -21.98 -44.68
CA ASN A 6 20.26 -22.17 -43.51
C ASN A 6 19.60 -21.96 -42.14
N ASN A 7 18.32 -21.54 -42.06
CA ASN A 7 17.63 -21.36 -40.77
C ASN A 7 16.90 -22.60 -40.25
N SER A 8 16.59 -23.59 -41.10
CA SER A 8 15.78 -24.73 -40.66
C SER A 8 16.54 -25.72 -39.77
N ASP A 9 17.87 -25.78 -39.88
CA ASP A 9 18.69 -26.79 -39.18
C ASP A 9 19.09 -26.35 -37.76
N SER A 10 19.23 -25.04 -37.53
CA SER A 10 19.49 -24.48 -36.19
C SER A 10 18.28 -24.58 -35.27
N ASP A 11 17.07 -24.37 -35.79
CA ASP A 11 15.82 -24.48 -35.03
C ASP A 11 15.49 -25.95 -34.71
N LYS A 12 15.82 -26.87 -35.63
CA LYS A 12 15.67 -28.31 -35.40
C LYS A 12 16.61 -28.81 -34.31
N ARG A 13 17.90 -28.42 -34.36
CA ARG A 13 18.88 -28.75 -33.29
C ARG A 13 18.49 -28.12 -31.96
N ARG A 14 18.05 -26.87 -31.93
CA ARG A 14 17.53 -26.23 -30.69
C ARG A 14 16.33 -26.98 -30.12
N SER A 15 15.40 -27.42 -30.97
CA SER A 15 14.25 -28.23 -30.56
C SER A 15 14.68 -29.60 -29.99
N GLU A 16 15.68 -30.25 -30.59
CA GLU A 16 16.23 -31.51 -30.11
C GLU A 16 16.97 -31.37 -28.77
N TYR A 17 17.74 -30.30 -28.58
CA TYR A 17 18.36 -29.99 -27.29
C TYR A 17 17.31 -29.69 -26.21
N PHE A 18 16.26 -28.92 -26.53
CA PHE A 18 15.15 -28.67 -25.61
C PHE A 18 14.42 -29.95 -25.25
N LYS A 19 14.13 -30.82 -26.23
CA LYS A 19 13.56 -32.15 -25.98
C LYS A 19 14.49 -33.02 -25.14
N GLY A 20 15.80 -32.96 -25.37
CA GLY A 20 16.81 -33.66 -24.57
C GLY A 20 16.83 -33.21 -23.11
N ILE A 21 16.69 -31.91 -22.87
CA ILE A 21 16.59 -31.33 -21.52
C ILE A 21 15.28 -31.75 -20.83
N LEU A 22 14.15 -31.68 -21.54
CA LEU A 22 12.82 -32.05 -21.01
C LEU A 22 12.67 -33.56 -20.76
N ASN A 23 13.31 -34.39 -21.58
CA ASN A 23 13.28 -35.85 -21.43
C ASN A 23 14.27 -36.36 -20.36
N ASN A 24 15.21 -35.53 -19.92
CA ASN A 24 16.10 -35.87 -18.82
C ASN A 24 15.38 -35.67 -17.48
N LYS A 25 15.01 -36.79 -16.82
CA LYS A 25 14.28 -36.78 -15.54
C LYS A 25 14.95 -35.91 -14.47
N TYR A 26 16.28 -35.94 -14.35
CA TYR A 26 17.02 -35.17 -13.35
C TYR A 26 16.94 -33.66 -13.62
N LEU A 27 17.23 -33.23 -14.85
CA LEU A 27 17.15 -31.82 -15.25
C LEU A 27 15.72 -31.31 -15.14
N ARG A 28 14.74 -32.12 -15.57
CA ARG A 28 13.31 -31.81 -15.43
C ARG A 28 12.94 -31.56 -13.97
N THR A 29 13.31 -32.43 -13.05
CA THR A 29 13.05 -32.24 -11.61
C THR A 29 13.76 -31.00 -11.05
N LYS A 30 15.03 -30.76 -11.41
CA LYS A 30 15.75 -29.55 -10.99
C LYS A 30 15.10 -28.26 -11.50
N ILE A 31 14.70 -28.23 -12.77
CA ILE A 31 14.02 -27.08 -13.40
C ILE A 31 12.68 -26.84 -12.71
N PHE A 32 11.84 -27.86 -12.54
CA PHE A 32 10.54 -27.70 -11.88
C PHE A 32 10.67 -27.28 -10.42
N ASN A 33 11.64 -27.82 -9.66
CA ASN A 33 11.90 -27.38 -8.30
C ASN A 33 12.33 -25.91 -8.26
N HIS A 34 13.16 -25.45 -9.19
CA HIS A 34 13.55 -24.02 -9.26
C HIS A 34 12.38 -23.11 -9.66
N VAL A 35 11.56 -23.52 -10.63
CA VAL A 35 10.33 -22.79 -10.99
C VAL A 35 9.38 -22.73 -9.80
N GLU A 36 9.23 -23.82 -9.05
CA GLU A 36 8.40 -23.86 -7.84
C GLU A 36 8.92 -22.91 -6.75
N ILE A 37 10.24 -22.88 -6.51
CA ILE A 37 10.86 -21.90 -5.60
C ILE A 37 10.63 -20.46 -6.06
N ILE A 38 10.74 -20.17 -7.36
CA ILE A 38 10.49 -18.83 -7.91
C ILE A 38 9.02 -18.45 -7.74
N HIS A 39 8.09 -19.36 -8.03
CA HIS A 39 6.66 -19.16 -7.81
C HIS A 39 6.36 -18.86 -6.34
N HIS A 40 6.92 -19.63 -5.40
CA HIS A 40 6.78 -19.36 -3.97
C HIS A 40 7.33 -17.99 -3.57
N ARG A 41 8.48 -17.57 -4.12
CA ARG A 41 9.03 -16.24 -3.87
C ARG A 41 8.17 -15.11 -4.42
N ILE A 42 7.59 -15.28 -5.61
CA ILE A 42 6.67 -14.29 -6.21
C ILE A 42 5.40 -14.16 -5.37
N ILE A 43 4.92 -15.26 -4.80
CA ILE A 43 3.70 -15.31 -3.98
C ILE A 43 3.94 -14.73 -2.57
N ASN A 44 5.09 -15.02 -1.96
CA ASN A 44 5.35 -14.70 -0.54
C ASN A 44 5.99 -13.32 -0.30
N ASN A 45 6.62 -12.68 -1.29
CA ASN A 45 7.33 -11.40 -1.09
C ASN A 45 6.43 -10.15 -1.13
N ASP A 46 5.11 -10.30 -1.18
CA ASP A 46 4.22 -9.21 -1.57
C ASP A 46 3.09 -8.96 -0.55
N ASP A 47 3.47 -8.62 0.69
CA ASP A 47 2.55 -8.07 1.71
C ASP A 47 1.80 -6.80 1.24
N LYS A 48 2.21 -6.23 0.10
CA LYS A 48 1.62 -5.03 -0.51
C LYS A 48 0.91 -5.26 -1.85
N ASN A 49 1.03 -6.42 -2.51
CA ASN A 49 0.29 -6.71 -3.75
C ASN A 49 -0.73 -7.84 -3.55
N HIS A 50 -1.92 -7.46 -3.08
CA HIS A 50 -3.12 -8.29 -3.12
C HIS A 50 -3.60 -8.70 -4.53
N TYR A 51 -2.86 -8.40 -5.61
CA TYR A 51 -3.38 -8.39 -6.99
C TYR A 51 -2.71 -9.33 -8.00
N LYS A 52 -1.62 -10.03 -7.68
CA LYS A 52 -1.06 -11.02 -8.63
C LYS A 52 -1.61 -12.42 -8.35
N LEU A 53 -2.68 -12.76 -9.09
CA LEU A 53 -3.20 -14.12 -9.16
C LEU A 53 -2.10 -15.05 -9.73
N ALA A 54 -1.56 -15.95 -8.92
CA ALA A 54 -0.58 -16.95 -9.35
C ALA A 54 -1.20 -18.35 -9.24
N LEU A 55 -1.69 -18.88 -10.36
CA LEU A 55 -2.32 -20.20 -10.43
C LEU A 55 -1.47 -21.18 -11.25
N LYS A 56 -1.34 -22.43 -10.76
CA LYS A 56 -0.87 -23.54 -11.60
C LYS A 56 -1.90 -23.81 -12.70
N SER A 57 -1.49 -24.37 -13.83
CA SER A 57 -2.39 -24.57 -14.99
C SER A 57 -3.64 -25.40 -14.66
N ASN A 58 -3.52 -26.38 -13.77
CA ASN A 58 -4.62 -27.22 -13.28
C ASN A 58 -5.52 -26.53 -12.24
N GLN A 59 -5.16 -25.33 -11.77
CA GLN A 59 -5.93 -24.54 -10.82
C GLN A 59 -6.72 -23.40 -11.49
N ILE A 60 -6.52 -23.20 -12.80
CA ILE A 60 -7.29 -22.25 -13.61
C ILE A 60 -8.63 -22.91 -13.93
N MET A 61 -9.72 -22.29 -13.47
CA MET A 61 -11.06 -22.85 -13.53
C MET A 61 -12.06 -21.95 -14.26
N THR A 62 -11.71 -20.69 -14.56
CA THR A 62 -12.59 -19.77 -15.30
C THR A 62 -11.88 -19.09 -16.46
N LEU A 63 -12.67 -18.58 -17.42
CA LEU A 63 -12.17 -17.74 -18.50
C LEU A 63 -11.53 -16.45 -17.98
N CYS A 64 -12.10 -15.83 -16.93
CA CYS A 64 -11.54 -14.63 -16.32
C CYS A 64 -10.15 -14.87 -15.71
N GLU A 65 -9.93 -16.05 -15.12
CA GLU A 65 -8.60 -16.41 -14.60
C GLU A 65 -7.57 -16.57 -15.69
N CYS A 66 -7.95 -17.12 -16.86
CA CYS A 66 -7.06 -17.20 -18.00
C CYS A 66 -6.54 -15.82 -18.41
N ILE A 67 -7.42 -14.82 -18.46
CA ILE A 67 -7.05 -13.43 -18.78
C ILE A 67 -6.11 -12.89 -17.70
N LYS A 68 -6.48 -13.01 -16.42
CA LYS A 68 -5.69 -12.49 -15.28
C LYS A 68 -4.28 -13.06 -15.20
N VAL A 69 -4.09 -14.32 -15.59
CA VAL A 69 -2.78 -15.00 -15.60
C VAL A 69 -2.10 -15.01 -16.98
N ASN A 70 -2.63 -14.26 -17.95
CA ASN A 70 -2.13 -14.16 -19.32
C ASN A 70 -1.95 -15.53 -20.03
N ARG A 71 -2.96 -16.41 -19.88
CA ARG A 71 -3.07 -17.72 -20.52
C ARG A 71 -4.12 -17.70 -21.62
N SER A 72 -3.89 -16.85 -22.62
CA SER A 72 -4.77 -16.69 -23.78
C SER A 72 -4.98 -17.99 -24.56
N ASP A 73 -3.99 -18.90 -24.54
CA ASP A 73 -4.10 -20.24 -25.12
C ASP A 73 -5.20 -21.08 -24.45
N LEU A 74 -5.27 -21.06 -23.12
CA LEU A 74 -6.31 -21.74 -22.35
C LEU A 74 -7.66 -21.05 -22.49
N PHE A 75 -7.68 -19.71 -22.51
CA PHE A 75 -8.90 -18.95 -22.77
C PHE A 75 -9.54 -19.40 -24.09
N ILE A 76 -8.78 -19.36 -25.19
CA ILE A 76 -9.26 -19.74 -26.52
C ILE A 76 -9.71 -21.21 -26.53
N LYS A 77 -8.94 -22.11 -25.92
CA LYS A 77 -9.27 -23.54 -25.87
C LYS A 77 -10.59 -23.83 -25.17
N HIS A 78 -10.88 -23.13 -24.06
CA HIS A 78 -12.05 -23.40 -23.24
C HIS A 78 -13.26 -22.52 -23.56
N PHE A 79 -13.08 -21.42 -24.29
CA PHE A 79 -14.15 -20.46 -24.56
C PHE A 79 -15.40 -21.11 -25.16
N ASP A 80 -15.26 -21.88 -26.24
CA ASP A 80 -16.42 -22.48 -26.92
C ASP A 80 -17.16 -23.48 -26.02
N SER A 81 -16.45 -24.24 -25.18
CA SER A 81 -17.08 -25.18 -24.24
C SER A 81 -17.91 -24.43 -23.19
N VAL A 82 -17.33 -23.39 -22.60
CA VAL A 82 -18.00 -22.55 -21.61
C VAL A 82 -19.19 -21.83 -22.25
N TYR A 83 -19.02 -21.34 -23.48
CA TYR A 83 -20.06 -20.68 -24.26
C TYR A 83 -21.24 -21.62 -24.56
N GLN A 84 -21.00 -22.88 -24.94
CA GLN A 84 -22.07 -23.87 -25.15
C GLN A 84 -22.81 -24.18 -23.84
N SER A 85 -22.09 -24.32 -22.73
CA SER A 85 -22.72 -24.47 -21.41
C SER A 85 -23.59 -23.26 -21.06
N MET A 86 -23.13 -22.03 -21.33
CA MET A 86 -23.94 -20.83 -21.11
C MET A 86 -25.26 -20.88 -21.87
N LEU A 87 -25.22 -21.27 -23.15
CA LEU A 87 -26.42 -21.40 -23.98
C LEU A 87 -27.37 -22.50 -23.48
N SER A 88 -26.85 -23.62 -22.98
CA SER A 88 -27.70 -24.73 -22.49
C SER A 88 -28.43 -24.41 -21.20
N TYR A 89 -27.88 -23.52 -20.36
CA TYR A 89 -28.47 -23.15 -19.06
C TYR A 89 -29.25 -21.84 -19.10
N SER A 90 -29.06 -21.00 -20.12
CA SER A 90 -29.92 -19.85 -20.35
C SER A 90 -31.21 -20.28 -21.07
N ASN A 91 -32.38 -19.83 -20.62
CA ASN A 91 -33.62 -19.93 -21.41
C ASN A 91 -33.57 -19.12 -22.74
N GLU A 92 -32.48 -18.41 -22.99
CA GLU A 92 -32.22 -17.65 -24.21
C GLU A 92 -31.76 -18.61 -25.32
N LYS A 93 -32.50 -18.67 -26.42
CA LYS A 93 -32.14 -19.46 -27.61
C LYS A 93 -31.03 -18.81 -28.45
N GLU A 94 -30.67 -17.57 -28.14
CA GLU A 94 -29.67 -16.78 -28.85
C GLU A 94 -28.77 -16.04 -27.86
N PHE A 95 -27.52 -15.83 -28.25
CA PHE A 95 -26.50 -15.19 -27.41
C PHE A 95 -26.85 -13.73 -27.10
N SER A 96 -26.88 -13.39 -25.80
CA SER A 96 -27.04 -12.03 -25.31
C SER A 96 -25.73 -11.47 -24.77
N PHE A 97 -25.29 -10.36 -25.38
CA PHE A 97 -24.23 -9.51 -24.84
C PHE A 97 -24.58 -8.92 -23.46
N ASN A 98 -25.83 -9.03 -23.01
CA ASN A 98 -26.29 -8.58 -21.69
C ASN A 98 -26.19 -9.67 -20.61
N SER A 99 -25.62 -10.83 -20.91
CA SER A 99 -25.33 -11.81 -19.86
C SER A 99 -24.30 -11.24 -18.87
N GLN A 100 -24.58 -11.40 -17.57
CA GLN A 100 -23.67 -10.95 -16.50
C GLN A 100 -22.27 -11.57 -16.63
N VAL A 101 -22.19 -12.79 -17.17
CA VAL A 101 -20.91 -13.50 -17.33
C VAL A 101 -20.06 -12.91 -18.44
N PHE A 102 -20.67 -12.57 -19.58
CA PHE A 102 -19.93 -11.94 -20.67
C PHE A 102 -19.46 -10.53 -20.29
N GLU A 103 -20.29 -9.77 -19.55
CA GLU A 103 -19.88 -8.49 -18.97
C GLU A 103 -18.69 -8.62 -18.01
N LYS A 104 -18.67 -9.68 -17.19
CA LYS A 104 -17.53 -9.99 -16.31
C LYS A 104 -16.26 -10.35 -17.08
N ILE A 105 -16.37 -11.12 -18.17
CA ILE A 105 -15.24 -11.48 -19.05
C ILE A 105 -14.68 -10.22 -19.72
N LEU A 106 -15.53 -9.41 -20.34
CA LEU A 106 -15.10 -8.17 -20.99
C LEU A 106 -14.49 -7.20 -19.98
N LYS A 107 -15.09 -7.02 -18.81
CA LYS A 107 -14.51 -6.22 -17.72
C LYS A 107 -13.10 -6.71 -17.37
N THR A 108 -12.91 -8.02 -17.22
CA THR A 108 -11.59 -8.61 -16.91
C THR A 108 -10.59 -8.39 -18.05
N ILE A 109 -11.02 -8.48 -19.31
CA ILE A 109 -10.19 -8.14 -20.48
C ILE A 109 -9.67 -6.70 -20.36
N PHE A 110 -10.54 -5.74 -20.08
CA PHE A 110 -10.16 -4.34 -19.93
C PHE A 110 -9.27 -4.08 -18.69
N GLU A 111 -9.43 -4.84 -17.60
CA GLU A 111 -8.59 -4.77 -16.40
C GLU A 111 -7.16 -5.28 -16.61
N TYR A 112 -6.94 -6.29 -17.44
CA TYR A 112 -5.67 -7.03 -17.51
C TYR A 112 -5.00 -7.02 -18.90
N ASP A 113 -5.29 -6.03 -19.75
CA ASP A 113 -4.76 -5.90 -21.12
C ASP A 113 -4.99 -7.14 -22.00
N GLY A 114 -6.16 -7.75 -21.87
CA GLY A 114 -6.58 -8.97 -22.59
C GLY A 114 -6.89 -8.75 -24.07
N HIS A 115 -6.00 -8.05 -24.79
CA HIS A 115 -6.21 -7.68 -26.19
C HIS A 115 -6.27 -8.92 -27.11
N VAL A 116 -5.55 -10.00 -26.81
CA VAL A 116 -5.63 -11.25 -27.57
C VAL A 116 -7.02 -11.89 -27.43
N GLU A 117 -7.55 -11.93 -26.20
CA GLU A 117 -8.88 -12.43 -25.92
C GLU A 117 -9.95 -11.56 -26.57
N LEU A 118 -9.82 -10.23 -26.49
CA LEU A 118 -10.75 -9.31 -27.17
C LEU A 118 -10.73 -9.54 -28.69
N GLU A 119 -9.55 -9.67 -29.30
CA GLU A 119 -9.42 -9.93 -30.73
C GLU A 119 -10.10 -11.26 -31.12
N TYR A 120 -9.92 -12.30 -30.31
CA TYR A 120 -10.62 -13.58 -30.50
C TYR A 120 -12.15 -13.40 -30.46
N LEU A 121 -12.68 -12.68 -29.46
CA LEU A 121 -14.11 -12.42 -29.34
C LEU A 121 -14.65 -11.60 -30.53
N LEU A 122 -13.92 -10.56 -30.96
CA LEU A 122 -14.30 -9.75 -32.11
C LEU A 122 -14.39 -10.59 -33.38
N LYS A 123 -13.42 -11.48 -33.63
CA LYS A 123 -13.46 -12.42 -34.76
C LYS A 123 -14.61 -13.42 -34.64
N ARG A 124 -14.84 -13.97 -33.44
CA ARG A 124 -15.86 -15.00 -33.19
C ARG A 124 -17.28 -14.51 -33.40
N PHE A 125 -17.56 -13.25 -33.03
CA PHE A 125 -18.90 -12.65 -33.11
C PHE A 125 -19.10 -11.73 -34.32
N GLY A 126 -18.08 -11.52 -35.15
CA GLY A 126 -18.16 -10.56 -36.27
C GLY A 126 -18.18 -9.09 -35.83
N GLY A 127 -17.65 -8.82 -34.65
CA GLY A 127 -17.67 -7.52 -33.98
C GLY A 127 -18.57 -7.48 -32.74
N ILE A 128 -18.30 -6.53 -31.85
CA ILE A 128 -19.15 -6.19 -30.70
C ILE A 128 -19.76 -4.81 -30.95
N GLU A 129 -21.02 -4.61 -30.56
CA GLU A 129 -21.70 -3.32 -30.69
C GLU A 129 -20.94 -2.21 -29.94
N MET A 130 -20.79 -1.06 -30.58
CA MET A 130 -19.98 0.04 -30.05
C MET A 130 -20.56 0.61 -28.76
N THR A 131 -21.89 0.76 -28.68
CA THR A 131 -22.60 1.20 -27.48
C THR A 131 -22.27 0.32 -26.27
N LYS A 132 -22.14 -1.00 -26.48
CA LYS A 132 -21.80 -1.96 -25.44
C LYS A 132 -20.35 -1.83 -24.97
N LEU A 133 -19.39 -1.74 -25.90
CA LEU A 133 -17.98 -1.49 -25.57
C LEU A 133 -17.80 -0.15 -24.83
N ARG A 134 -18.48 0.91 -25.30
CA ARG A 134 -18.50 2.22 -24.64
C ARG A 134 -19.06 2.14 -23.23
N SER A 135 -20.23 1.52 -23.07
CA SER A 135 -20.87 1.38 -21.75
C SER A 135 -19.97 0.64 -20.77
N MET A 136 -19.19 -0.33 -21.23
CA MET A 136 -18.27 -1.08 -20.38
C MET A 136 -17.03 -0.27 -20.03
N MET A 137 -16.41 0.41 -21.00
CA MET A 137 -15.27 1.28 -20.71
C MET A 137 -15.64 2.42 -19.75
N LEU A 138 -16.85 2.99 -19.88
CA LEU A 138 -17.34 4.08 -19.01
C LEU A 138 -17.84 3.58 -17.65
N ARG A 139 -18.54 2.43 -17.56
CA ARG A 139 -19.09 1.89 -16.31
C ARG A 139 -18.05 1.26 -15.39
N VAL A 140 -16.95 0.72 -15.92
CA VAL A 140 -15.95 0.04 -15.10
C VAL A 140 -15.11 1.04 -14.27
N GLY A 141 -15.37 2.35 -14.37
CA GLY A 141 -14.62 3.35 -13.60
C GLY A 141 -13.18 3.47 -14.06
N PHE A 142 -12.84 2.92 -15.22
CA PHE A 142 -11.52 3.08 -15.81
C PHE A 142 -11.32 4.51 -16.24
N VAL A 143 -10.36 5.16 -15.60
CA VAL A 143 -9.82 6.40 -16.13
C VAL A 143 -8.97 6.11 -17.39
N ILE A 144 -8.50 4.86 -17.61
CA ILE A 144 -7.37 4.54 -18.50
C ILE A 144 -7.41 3.05 -18.98
N PRO A 145 -7.83 2.69 -20.22
CA PRO A 145 -7.66 1.31 -20.75
C PRO A 145 -6.19 0.93 -21.01
N PRO A 146 -5.77 -0.33 -20.98
CA PRO A 146 -4.41 -0.71 -21.40
C PRO A 146 -4.08 -0.40 -22.88
N ILE A 147 -2.80 -0.19 -23.19
CA ILE A 147 -2.37 0.23 -24.55
C ILE A 147 -2.59 -0.84 -25.62
N GLY A 148 -2.48 -2.13 -25.28
CA GLY A 148 -2.75 -3.22 -26.21
C GLY A 148 -4.20 -3.20 -26.70
N LEU A 149 -5.14 -2.97 -25.76
CA LEU A 149 -6.55 -2.79 -26.07
C LEU A 149 -6.83 -1.53 -26.88
N CYS A 150 -6.19 -0.40 -26.57
CA CYS A 150 -6.33 0.83 -27.36
C CYS A 150 -5.94 0.61 -28.82
N ARG A 151 -4.78 -0.03 -29.06
CA ARG A 151 -4.29 -0.38 -30.40
C ARG A 151 -5.30 -1.25 -31.14
N LEU A 152 -5.80 -2.30 -30.50
CA LEU A 152 -6.78 -3.20 -31.11
C LEU A 152 -8.07 -2.45 -31.49
N LEU A 153 -8.61 -1.62 -30.61
CA LEU A 153 -9.84 -0.86 -30.88
C LEU A 153 -9.66 0.10 -32.06
N ILE A 154 -8.53 0.81 -32.13
CA ILE A 154 -8.20 1.71 -33.25
C ILE A 154 -8.01 0.91 -34.55
N GLN A 155 -7.29 -0.22 -34.50
CA GLN A 155 -7.10 -1.10 -35.65
C GLN A 155 -8.43 -1.60 -36.23
N GLN A 156 -9.38 -1.94 -35.35
CA GLN A 156 -10.72 -2.40 -35.71
C GLN A 156 -11.71 -1.25 -36.01
N ASN A 157 -11.21 -0.01 -36.18
CA ASN A 157 -11.99 1.16 -36.57
C ASN A 157 -13.12 1.54 -35.60
N TYR A 158 -13.00 1.21 -34.33
CA TYR A 158 -14.03 1.57 -33.34
C TYR A 158 -14.10 3.08 -33.08
N HIS A 159 -13.02 3.83 -33.34
CA HIS A 159 -13.01 5.29 -33.25
C HIS A 159 -13.78 6.00 -34.39
N LEU A 160 -14.10 5.31 -35.49
CA LEU A 160 -14.77 5.90 -36.67
C LEU A 160 -16.31 5.90 -36.62
N LYS A 161 -16.94 5.07 -35.77
CA LYS A 161 -18.41 4.91 -35.74
C LYS A 161 -19.07 6.08 -35.00
N LEU A 162 -19.31 7.18 -35.71
CA LEU A 162 -19.80 8.44 -35.16
C LEU A 162 -21.30 8.66 -35.38
N ASP A 163 -22.01 8.88 -34.28
CA ASP A 163 -23.14 9.81 -34.25
C ASP A 163 -22.58 11.11 -33.65
N MET A 164 -22.56 12.19 -34.44
CA MET A 164 -21.89 13.45 -34.11
C MET A 164 -22.48 14.17 -32.89
N ASN A 165 -23.64 13.72 -32.40
CA ASN A 165 -24.31 14.30 -31.23
C ASN A 165 -24.11 13.51 -29.92
N ASP A 166 -23.35 12.41 -29.95
CA ASP A 166 -23.18 11.54 -28.78
C ASP A 166 -21.91 11.90 -27.97
N LYS A 167 -22.13 12.54 -26.81
CA LYS A 167 -21.11 12.96 -25.82
C LYS A 167 -20.22 11.80 -25.36
N ASP A 168 -20.72 10.57 -25.38
CA ASP A 168 -19.95 9.39 -24.98
C ASP A 168 -18.90 9.02 -26.04
N VAL A 169 -19.12 9.37 -27.32
CA VAL A 169 -18.12 9.15 -28.38
C VAL A 169 -16.92 10.05 -28.20
N PHE A 170 -17.16 11.34 -27.93
CA PHE A 170 -16.10 12.32 -27.70
C PHE A 170 -15.23 11.90 -26.52
N THR A 171 -15.85 11.43 -25.43
CA THR A 171 -15.15 10.91 -24.25
C THR A 171 -14.30 9.69 -24.60
N PHE A 172 -14.85 8.76 -25.38
CA PHE A 172 -14.16 7.54 -25.80
C PHE A 172 -12.93 7.84 -26.68
N VAL A 173 -13.08 8.67 -27.72
CA VAL A 173 -11.98 9.03 -28.63
C VAL A 173 -10.93 9.87 -27.91
N GLY A 174 -11.34 10.79 -27.03
CA GLY A 174 -10.43 11.57 -26.18
C GLY A 174 -9.57 10.67 -25.30
N ASN A 175 -10.15 9.65 -24.67
CA ASN A 175 -9.42 8.67 -23.85
C ASN A 175 -8.42 7.85 -24.69
N LEU A 176 -8.80 7.38 -25.88
CA LEU A 176 -7.87 6.68 -26.78
C LEU A 176 -6.69 7.58 -27.20
N THR A 177 -6.97 8.83 -27.54
CA THR A 177 -5.96 9.80 -27.97
C THR A 177 -4.96 10.08 -26.85
N LYS A 178 -5.46 10.38 -25.64
CA LYS A 178 -4.66 10.56 -24.44
C LYS A 178 -3.70 9.40 -24.21
N HIS A 179 -4.20 8.18 -24.33
CA HIS A 179 -3.41 6.97 -24.07
C HIS A 179 -2.28 6.71 -25.03
N VAL A 180 -2.63 6.80 -26.30
CA VAL A 180 -1.69 6.65 -27.39
C VAL A 180 -0.57 7.69 -27.24
N MET A 181 -0.94 8.93 -26.89
CA MET A 181 0.01 10.00 -26.61
C MET A 181 0.89 9.70 -25.38
N MET A 182 0.32 9.33 -24.24
CA MET A 182 1.08 9.01 -23.02
C MET A 182 2.00 7.78 -23.18
N ASN A 183 1.72 6.90 -24.14
CA ASN A 183 2.59 5.77 -24.48
C ASN A 183 3.64 6.10 -25.55
N GLY A 184 3.53 7.26 -26.21
CA GLY A 184 4.42 7.69 -27.29
C GLY A 184 4.24 6.89 -28.60
N ASP A 185 3.01 6.44 -28.88
CA ASP A 185 2.66 5.66 -30.08
C ASP A 185 2.22 6.58 -31.23
N LEU A 186 3.20 7.01 -32.03
CA LEU A 186 2.98 7.98 -33.11
C LEU A 186 2.04 7.48 -34.21
N GLU A 187 2.10 6.19 -34.54
CA GLU A 187 1.30 5.62 -35.64
C GLU A 187 -0.19 5.66 -35.30
N MET A 188 -0.54 5.20 -34.11
CA MET A 188 -1.93 5.26 -33.64
C MET A 188 -2.38 6.70 -33.41
N PHE A 189 -1.48 7.58 -32.97
CA PHE A 189 -1.77 8.99 -32.73
C PHE A 189 -2.15 9.68 -34.04
N ASP A 190 -1.30 9.54 -35.06
CA ASP A 190 -1.52 10.13 -36.37
C ASP A 190 -2.79 9.61 -37.02
N ARG A 191 -3.10 8.32 -36.86
CA ARG A 191 -4.34 7.74 -37.35
C ARG A 191 -5.56 8.40 -36.71
N ILE A 192 -5.60 8.52 -35.38
CA ILE A 192 -6.72 9.21 -34.71
C ILE A 192 -6.81 10.66 -35.17
N CYS A 193 -5.69 11.37 -35.29
CA CYS A 193 -5.70 12.76 -35.73
C CYS A 193 -6.29 12.93 -37.12
N ASN A 194 -5.84 12.12 -38.08
CA ASN A 194 -6.33 12.20 -39.46
C ASN A 194 -7.80 11.79 -39.55
N ASP A 195 -8.20 10.78 -38.78
CA ASP A 195 -9.56 10.24 -38.82
C ASP A 195 -10.60 11.15 -38.13
N TYR A 196 -10.18 11.91 -37.10
CA TYR A 196 -11.09 12.64 -36.21
C TYR A 196 -10.91 14.16 -36.21
N PHE A 197 -9.67 14.65 -36.17
CA PHE A 197 -9.40 16.09 -36.03
C PHE A 197 -9.33 16.82 -37.38
N ASP A 198 -9.00 16.14 -38.49
CA ASP A 198 -8.94 16.77 -39.83
C ASP A 198 -10.32 17.07 -40.46
N HIS A 199 -11.38 16.37 -40.03
CA HIS A 199 -12.70 16.40 -40.70
C HIS A 199 -13.79 17.16 -39.95
N THR A 200 -13.53 17.59 -38.71
CA THR A 200 -14.57 18.15 -37.84
C THR A 200 -14.35 19.65 -37.67
N ILE A 201 -15.37 20.47 -37.93
CA ILE A 201 -15.39 21.87 -37.45
C ILE A 201 -15.53 21.78 -35.93
N ILE A 202 -14.40 21.71 -35.22
CA ILE A 202 -14.31 21.65 -33.77
C ILE A 202 -14.69 23.03 -33.21
N ASN A 203 -15.97 23.37 -33.29
CA ASN A 203 -16.52 24.52 -32.60
C ASN A 203 -17.22 24.01 -31.33
N GLN A 204 -16.61 24.32 -30.19
CA GLN A 204 -17.22 24.53 -28.87
C GLN A 204 -17.38 23.34 -27.89
N ASN A 205 -17.21 22.06 -28.26
CA ASN A 205 -17.37 20.95 -27.30
C ASN A 205 -16.05 20.36 -26.71
N LEU A 206 -14.92 21.07 -26.83
CA LEU A 206 -13.61 20.67 -26.26
C LEU A 206 -13.54 20.72 -24.72
N ILE A 207 -14.62 21.06 -24.01
CA ILE A 207 -14.67 21.19 -22.54
C ILE A 207 -14.28 19.87 -21.83
N PHE A 208 -14.32 18.72 -22.51
CA PHE A 208 -13.87 17.44 -21.96
C PHE A 208 -12.36 17.30 -21.75
N TYR A 209 -11.56 18.14 -22.39
CA TYR A 209 -10.11 17.99 -22.44
C TYR A 209 -9.37 18.63 -21.25
N HIS A 210 -10.05 19.03 -20.18
CA HIS A 210 -9.39 19.59 -19.01
C HIS A 210 -8.57 18.57 -18.18
N HIS A 211 -8.57 17.27 -18.53
CA HIS A 211 -7.87 16.21 -17.78
C HIS A 211 -7.03 15.26 -18.67
N TRP A 212 -6.13 15.82 -19.49
CA TRP A 212 -5.17 15.03 -20.31
C TRP A 212 -4.22 14.14 -19.50
N GLY A 213 -4.16 14.29 -18.17
CA GLY A 213 -3.24 13.53 -17.32
C GLY A 213 -1.81 14.06 -17.43
N SER A 214 -0.84 13.30 -16.92
CA SER A 214 0.55 13.71 -16.79
C SER A 214 1.46 12.96 -17.79
N PHE A 215 2.38 13.68 -18.42
CA PHE A 215 3.46 13.17 -19.27
C PHE A 215 4.62 12.55 -18.48
N LYS A 216 4.59 12.58 -17.14
CA LYS A 216 5.71 12.18 -16.27
C LYS A 216 6.19 10.75 -16.55
N ASP A 217 5.28 9.80 -16.77
CA ASP A 217 5.63 8.42 -17.12
C ASP A 217 6.34 8.32 -18.48
N LEU A 218 5.89 9.09 -19.47
CA LEU A 218 6.52 9.12 -20.79
C LEU A 218 7.90 9.78 -20.73
N ILE A 219 8.03 10.88 -20.00
CA ILE A 219 9.31 11.57 -19.76
C ILE A 219 10.30 10.61 -19.09
N ASN A 220 9.86 9.91 -18.04
CA ASN A 220 10.67 8.92 -17.33
C ASN A 220 11.08 7.75 -18.23
N LYS A 221 10.14 7.23 -19.03
CA LYS A 221 10.42 6.16 -20.01
C LYS A 221 11.47 6.59 -21.03
N LEU A 222 11.37 7.80 -21.57
CA LEU A 222 12.33 8.34 -22.53
C LEU A 222 13.71 8.59 -21.88
N ASN A 223 13.74 9.04 -20.62
CA ASN A 223 14.98 9.19 -19.85
C ASN A 223 15.70 7.84 -19.65
N ASN A 224 14.96 6.80 -19.29
CA ASN A 224 15.51 5.46 -19.04
C ASN A 224 16.00 4.78 -20.33
N GLN A 225 15.30 4.97 -21.45
CA GLN A 225 15.72 4.41 -22.75
C GLN A 225 17.09 4.93 -23.20
N GLN A 226 17.41 6.20 -22.92
CA GLN A 226 18.70 6.78 -23.30
C GLN A 226 19.86 6.24 -22.44
N GLN A 227 19.64 5.96 -21.15
CA GLN A 227 20.66 5.37 -20.28
C GLN A 227 21.07 3.94 -20.73
N GLN A 228 20.14 3.17 -21.28
CA GLN A 228 20.41 1.83 -21.84
C GLN A 228 21.21 1.88 -23.17
N LEU A 229 21.06 2.94 -23.96
CA LEU A 229 21.83 3.14 -25.18
C LEU A 229 23.28 3.56 -24.90
N HIS A 230 23.54 4.32 -23.82
CA HIS A 230 24.90 4.70 -23.44
C HIS A 230 25.74 3.57 -22.83
N THR A 231 25.12 2.46 -22.40
CA THR A 231 25.84 1.27 -21.90
C THR A 231 26.25 0.30 -23.01
N THR A 232 25.80 0.51 -24.25
CA THR A 232 26.23 -0.26 -25.42
C THR A 232 27.13 0.61 -26.30
N ASN A 233 28.44 0.39 -26.20
CA ASN A 233 29.46 1.07 -27.00
C ASN A 233 29.16 0.98 -28.50
N ASN A 234 28.69 2.08 -29.09
CA ASN A 234 28.98 2.41 -30.48
C ASN A 234 29.12 3.93 -30.63
N LYS A 235 30.39 4.36 -30.66
CA LYS A 235 30.79 5.67 -31.19
C LYS A 235 30.57 5.63 -32.69
N ASP A 236 29.42 6.07 -33.19
CA ASP A 236 29.23 6.54 -34.57
C ASP A 236 27.80 7.05 -34.78
N ASN A 237 27.56 8.34 -34.49
CA ASN A 237 26.96 9.35 -35.38
C ASN A 237 26.38 10.55 -34.62
N ASN A 238 26.88 11.72 -34.97
CA ASN A 238 26.54 13.05 -34.45
C ASN A 238 25.19 13.59 -34.98
N ASN A 239 24.09 12.87 -34.78
CA ASN A 239 22.76 13.48 -34.93
C ASN A 239 22.07 13.49 -33.57
N ILE A 240 22.30 14.56 -32.82
CA ILE A 240 21.70 14.83 -31.51
C ILE A 240 20.23 15.19 -31.76
N GLN A 241 19.42 14.20 -32.15
CA GLN A 241 17.98 14.35 -32.19
C GLN A 241 17.48 14.29 -30.74
N SER A 242 16.71 15.30 -30.34
CA SER A 242 16.08 15.34 -29.02
C SER A 242 15.40 14.01 -28.68
N LYS A 243 15.64 13.48 -27.48
CA LYS A 243 14.92 12.28 -27.00
C LYS A 243 13.42 12.54 -26.82
N TYR A 244 13.01 13.79 -26.69
CA TYR A 244 11.61 14.21 -26.53
C TYR A 244 10.93 14.58 -27.85
N ILE A 245 11.57 14.35 -29.00
CA ILE A 245 11.02 14.67 -30.33
C ILE A 245 9.59 14.13 -30.53
N LYS A 246 9.28 12.96 -29.97
CA LYS A 246 7.93 12.38 -30.03
C LYS A 246 6.90 13.23 -29.28
N ILE A 247 7.23 13.70 -28.09
CA ILE A 247 6.37 14.58 -27.29
C ILE A 247 6.17 15.88 -28.04
N PHE A 248 7.26 16.49 -28.52
CA PHE A 248 7.21 17.76 -29.25
C PHE A 248 6.33 17.65 -30.49
N TYR A 249 6.46 16.58 -31.27
CA TYR A 249 5.62 16.31 -32.43
C TYR A 249 4.14 16.21 -32.06
N MET A 250 3.79 15.39 -31.05
CA MET A 250 2.39 15.19 -30.67
C MET A 250 1.74 16.46 -30.13
N VAL A 251 2.44 17.21 -29.26
CA VAL A 251 1.94 18.48 -28.71
C VAL A 251 1.79 19.52 -29.82
N ASN A 252 2.77 19.64 -30.72
CA ASN A 252 2.69 20.58 -31.84
C ASN A 252 1.54 20.25 -32.80
N LYS A 253 1.31 18.96 -33.07
CA LYS A 253 0.20 18.51 -33.92
C LYS A 253 -1.16 18.83 -33.28
N LEU A 254 -1.31 18.66 -31.97
CA LEU A 254 -2.54 19.01 -31.23
C LEU A 254 -2.81 20.51 -31.18
N ILE A 255 -1.76 21.34 -31.09
CA ILE A 255 -1.90 22.81 -31.19
C ILE A 255 -2.55 23.19 -32.53
N GLY A 256 -2.16 22.52 -33.62
CA GLY A 256 -2.80 22.70 -34.94
C GLY A 256 -4.31 22.42 -34.97
N TYR A 257 -4.82 21.67 -34.00
CA TYR A 257 -6.25 21.37 -33.81
C TYR A 257 -6.91 22.19 -32.70
N GLY A 258 -6.22 23.18 -32.14
CA GLY A 258 -6.72 24.05 -31.06
C GLY A 258 -6.62 23.44 -29.66
N ILE A 259 -5.84 22.37 -29.47
CA ILE A 259 -5.60 21.73 -28.16
C ILE A 259 -4.18 22.06 -27.71
N ASP A 260 -4.05 22.98 -26.75
CA ASP A 260 -2.76 23.40 -26.21
C ASP A 260 -2.41 22.65 -24.92
N LEU A 261 -1.42 21.77 -24.98
CA LEU A 261 -0.92 20.97 -23.85
C LEU A 261 0.39 21.49 -23.26
N ARG A 262 0.86 22.67 -23.69
CA ARG A 262 2.15 23.21 -23.26
C ARG A 262 2.20 23.48 -21.76
N SER A 263 1.11 23.94 -21.14
CA SER A 263 1.07 24.16 -19.68
C SER A 263 1.19 22.85 -18.90
N THR A 264 0.48 21.80 -19.31
CA THR A 264 0.57 20.47 -18.70
C THR A 264 1.98 19.90 -18.84
N LEU A 265 2.56 19.98 -20.04
CA LEU A 265 3.92 19.51 -20.28
C LEU A 265 4.96 20.32 -19.48
N PHE A 266 4.75 21.63 -19.30
CA PHE A 266 5.61 22.50 -18.50
C PHE A 266 5.62 22.06 -17.03
N VAL A 267 4.44 21.81 -16.46
CA VAL A 267 4.28 21.31 -15.09
C VAL A 267 5.01 19.97 -14.91
N ASP A 268 4.78 19.02 -15.80
CA ASP A 268 5.42 17.70 -15.72
C ASP A 268 6.95 17.78 -15.89
N ALA A 269 7.44 18.73 -16.68
CA ALA A 269 8.86 18.99 -16.87
C ALA A 269 9.53 19.58 -15.62
N LEU A 270 8.83 20.46 -14.88
CA LEU A 270 9.30 20.98 -13.59
C LEU A 270 9.39 19.86 -12.55
N GLU A 271 8.29 19.13 -12.34
CA GLU A 271 8.23 18.04 -11.36
C GLU A 271 9.17 16.87 -11.69
N GLY A 272 9.46 16.65 -12.98
CA GLY A 272 10.34 15.61 -13.49
C GLY A 272 11.84 15.89 -13.36
N GLY A 273 12.23 16.82 -12.48
CA GLY A 273 13.62 17.20 -12.24
C GLY A 273 14.11 18.35 -13.12
N ASN A 274 13.26 19.37 -13.36
CA ASN A 274 13.62 20.57 -14.13
C ASN A 274 14.18 20.27 -15.52
N ASN A 275 13.37 19.63 -16.36
CA ASN A 275 13.77 19.23 -17.69
C ASN A 275 13.95 20.44 -18.63
N GLN A 276 15.18 20.98 -18.65
CA GLN A 276 15.52 22.19 -19.40
C GLN A 276 15.25 22.08 -20.91
N GLU A 277 15.42 20.89 -21.49
CA GLU A 277 15.20 20.68 -22.92
C GLU A 277 13.72 20.84 -23.29
N ILE A 278 12.82 20.26 -22.48
CA ILE A 278 11.37 20.41 -22.66
C ILE A 278 10.95 21.86 -22.39
N ILE A 279 11.43 22.45 -21.30
CA ILE A 279 11.09 23.84 -20.93
C ILE A 279 11.52 24.82 -22.02
N LYS A 280 12.74 24.64 -22.56
CA LYS A 280 13.24 25.44 -23.68
C LYS A 280 12.39 25.27 -24.92
N TRP A 281 12.02 24.04 -25.28
CA TRP A 281 11.14 23.80 -26.41
C TRP A 281 9.77 24.48 -26.23
N ILE A 282 9.21 24.44 -25.02
CA ILE A 282 7.95 25.13 -24.70
C ILE A 282 8.11 26.64 -24.92
N LYS A 283 9.18 27.26 -24.40
CA LYS A 283 9.49 28.68 -24.64
C LYS A 283 9.56 29.00 -26.13
N ASP A 284 10.32 28.20 -26.87
CA ASP A 284 10.56 28.40 -28.30
C ASP A 284 9.32 28.12 -29.18
N SER A 285 8.31 27.43 -28.63
CA SER A 285 7.07 27.09 -29.35
C SER A 285 6.01 28.20 -29.37
N PHE A 286 6.18 29.28 -28.62
CA PHE A 286 5.27 30.42 -28.65
C PHE A 286 5.74 31.46 -29.68
N ASP A 287 4.83 31.87 -30.57
CA ASP A 287 5.11 32.94 -31.54
C ASP A 287 5.29 34.30 -30.87
N GLU A 288 4.55 34.55 -29.78
CA GLU A 288 4.56 35.80 -29.03
C GLU A 288 5.03 35.60 -27.60
N LYS A 289 5.97 36.44 -27.16
CA LYS A 289 6.49 36.44 -25.78
C LYS A 289 5.39 36.63 -24.74
N GLU A 290 4.40 37.47 -25.02
CA GLU A 290 3.28 37.74 -24.08
C GLU A 290 2.44 36.48 -23.81
N SER A 291 2.23 35.65 -24.84
CA SER A 291 1.48 34.40 -24.71
C SER A 291 2.22 33.37 -23.85
N PHE A 292 3.55 33.32 -23.94
CA PHE A 292 4.38 32.52 -23.05
C PHE A 292 4.32 33.03 -21.60
N VAL A 293 4.40 34.34 -21.37
CA VAL A 293 4.31 34.93 -20.02
C VAL A 293 2.96 34.61 -19.37
N LYS A 294 1.85 34.66 -20.12
CA LYS A 294 0.50 34.30 -19.64
C LYS A 294 0.41 32.89 -19.06
N LEU A 295 1.26 31.95 -19.50
CA LEU A 295 1.31 30.59 -18.96
C LEU A 295 1.66 30.60 -17.46
N PHE A 296 2.59 31.45 -17.04
CA PHE A 296 3.04 31.58 -15.64
C PHE A 296 2.12 32.46 -14.79
N GLN A 297 1.15 33.13 -15.42
CA GLN A 297 0.13 33.90 -14.71
C GLN A 297 -0.94 33.00 -14.08
N GLN A 298 -0.99 31.72 -14.45
CA GLN A 298 -1.88 30.73 -13.87
C GLN A 298 -1.41 30.35 -12.45
N SER A 299 -2.28 30.49 -11.44
CA SER A 299 -1.93 30.24 -10.04
C SER A 299 -1.33 28.85 -9.79
N GLN A 300 -1.86 27.83 -10.46
CA GLN A 300 -1.36 26.46 -10.36
C GLN A 300 0.08 26.32 -10.86
N VAL A 301 0.44 27.01 -11.95
CA VAL A 301 1.79 26.94 -12.51
C VAL A 301 2.77 27.73 -11.65
N LEU A 302 2.35 28.88 -11.11
CA LEU A 302 3.19 29.70 -10.22
C LEU A 302 3.65 28.92 -8.99
N THR A 303 2.72 28.26 -8.28
CA THR A 303 3.06 27.39 -7.14
C THR A 303 4.08 26.32 -7.50
N LEU A 304 3.99 25.73 -8.69
CA LEU A 304 4.92 24.69 -9.13
C LEU A 304 6.30 25.25 -9.50
N ILE A 305 6.36 26.49 -10.01
CA ILE A 305 7.62 27.21 -10.21
C ILE A 305 8.28 27.45 -8.85
N GLU A 306 7.54 27.95 -7.85
CA GLU A 306 8.08 28.19 -6.49
C GLU A 306 8.64 26.91 -5.87
N ARG A 307 7.96 25.77 -6.04
CA ARG A 307 8.37 24.50 -5.45
C ARG A 307 9.56 23.84 -6.13
N TYR A 308 9.67 23.96 -7.46
CA TYR A 308 10.60 23.12 -8.22
C TYR A 308 11.61 23.89 -9.05
N ALA A 309 11.35 25.13 -9.47
CA ALA A 309 12.19 25.79 -10.47
C ALA A 309 13.60 26.05 -9.95
N THR A 310 14.61 25.55 -10.68
CA THR A 310 16.03 25.90 -10.46
C THR A 310 16.36 27.28 -11.02
N THR A 311 17.50 27.85 -10.61
CA THR A 311 17.99 29.14 -11.13
C THR A 311 18.09 29.13 -12.66
N ASN A 312 18.62 28.05 -13.25
CA ASN A 312 18.69 27.89 -14.71
C ASN A 312 17.31 27.92 -15.37
N THR A 313 16.30 27.32 -14.72
CA THR A 313 14.92 27.36 -15.20
C THR A 313 14.37 28.78 -15.16
N LEU A 314 14.58 29.50 -14.06
CA LEU A 314 14.07 30.85 -13.84
C LEU A 314 14.70 31.84 -14.84
N GLU A 315 16.00 31.72 -15.09
CA GLU A 315 16.70 32.48 -16.13
C GLU A 315 16.20 32.12 -17.53
N LEU A 316 16.03 30.83 -17.81
CA LEU A 316 15.55 30.34 -19.11
C LEU A 316 14.17 30.91 -19.45
N ILE A 317 13.24 30.94 -18.49
CA ILE A 317 11.89 31.48 -18.69
C ILE A 317 11.81 33.00 -18.48
N GLU A 318 12.93 33.65 -18.13
CA GLU A 318 13.02 35.08 -17.80
C GLU A 318 11.97 35.48 -16.75
N PHE A 319 11.86 34.68 -15.69
CA PHE A 319 10.81 34.80 -14.69
C PHE A 319 10.84 36.17 -13.99
N LYS A 320 9.66 36.79 -13.88
CA LYS A 320 9.45 38.03 -13.13
C LYS A 320 8.18 37.91 -12.30
N LEU A 321 8.26 38.37 -11.06
CA LEU A 321 7.10 38.44 -10.19
C LEU A 321 6.25 39.64 -10.61
N GLU A 322 5.02 39.42 -11.07
CA GLU A 322 4.09 40.51 -11.40
C GLU A 322 3.39 40.99 -10.12
N SER A 323 3.54 42.27 -9.81
CA SER A 323 2.79 42.94 -8.73
C SER A 323 1.40 43.38 -9.20
N PRO A 324 0.32 43.24 -8.40
CA PRO A 324 0.24 42.66 -7.05
C PRO A 324 -0.27 41.21 -7.09
N ARG A 325 0.41 40.27 -6.42
CA ARG A 325 -0.06 38.88 -6.29
C ARG A 325 0.03 38.38 -4.86
N LEU A 326 -0.84 37.40 -4.59
CA LEU A 326 -0.95 36.65 -3.34
C LEU A 326 0.43 36.22 -2.84
N LEU A 327 0.70 36.61 -1.61
CA LEU A 327 1.86 36.26 -0.83
C LEU A 327 1.86 34.74 -0.58
N SER A 328 2.82 34.02 -1.17
CA SER A 328 3.01 32.56 -1.05
C SER A 328 4.25 32.23 -0.22
N ILE A 329 4.27 31.04 0.39
CA ILE A 329 5.39 30.44 1.13
C ILE A 329 5.88 29.12 0.54
N ASP A 330 5.37 28.73 -0.64
CA ASP A 330 5.64 27.43 -1.25
C ASP A 330 7.14 27.18 -1.46
N ALA A 331 7.92 28.20 -1.82
CA ALA A 331 9.36 28.03 -2.02
C ALA A 331 10.08 27.60 -0.73
N ALA A 332 9.83 28.26 0.41
CA ALA A 332 10.39 27.88 1.70
C ALA A 332 9.85 26.53 2.19
N GLN A 333 8.53 26.31 2.06
CA GLN A 333 7.88 25.11 2.57
C GLN A 333 8.44 23.82 1.93
N PHE A 334 8.84 23.91 0.65
CA PHE A 334 9.41 22.79 -0.10
C PHE A 334 10.94 22.83 -0.22
N GLY A 335 11.62 23.79 0.44
CA GLY A 335 13.08 23.86 0.49
C GLY A 335 13.74 24.30 -0.82
N ASN A 336 13.05 25.08 -1.66
CA ASN A 336 13.60 25.55 -2.93
C ASN A 336 14.48 26.80 -2.77
N LEU A 337 15.73 26.57 -2.37
CA LEU A 337 16.73 27.63 -2.17
C LEU A 337 17.06 28.40 -3.46
N ASP A 338 17.05 27.73 -4.62
CA ASP A 338 17.32 28.37 -5.92
C ASP A 338 16.30 29.48 -6.20
N PHE A 339 15.01 29.22 -5.95
CA PHE A 339 13.97 30.22 -6.13
C PHE A 339 14.11 31.40 -5.16
N LEU A 340 14.37 31.13 -3.88
CA LEU A 340 14.58 32.17 -2.86
C LEU A 340 15.79 33.05 -3.20
N THR A 341 16.88 32.43 -3.67
CA THR A 341 18.09 33.14 -4.09
C THR A 341 17.80 34.04 -5.30
N TYR A 342 17.09 33.51 -6.30
CA TYR A 342 16.70 34.27 -7.48
C TYR A 342 15.79 35.46 -7.12
N MET A 343 14.84 35.30 -6.19
CA MET A 343 14.00 36.41 -5.71
C MET A 343 14.82 37.49 -4.98
N TYR A 344 15.85 37.10 -4.23
CA TYR A 344 16.76 38.05 -3.59
C TYR A 344 17.56 38.86 -4.62
N ASP A 345 18.10 38.20 -5.65
CA ASP A 345 18.83 38.87 -6.73
C ASP A 345 17.95 39.84 -7.52
N MET A 346 16.65 39.52 -7.64
CA MET A 346 15.62 40.39 -8.23
C MET A 346 15.14 41.51 -7.31
N LYS A 347 15.60 41.56 -6.06
CA LYS A 347 15.21 42.53 -5.02
C LYS A 347 13.74 42.46 -4.63
N GLU A 348 13.13 41.28 -4.71
CA GLU A 348 11.74 41.03 -4.31
C GLU A 348 11.62 40.84 -2.78
N TYR A 349 12.09 41.82 -2.01
CA TYR A 349 12.21 41.71 -0.54
C TYR A 349 10.87 41.52 0.17
N ASN A 350 9.77 42.06 -0.39
CA ASN A 350 8.44 41.88 0.19
C ASN A 350 7.99 40.41 0.12
N TYR A 351 8.37 39.67 -0.93
CA TYR A 351 8.09 38.24 -1.02
C TYR A 351 8.91 37.44 0.00
N LEU A 352 10.19 37.81 0.19
CA LEU A 352 11.12 37.11 1.08
C LEU A 352 10.79 37.32 2.56
N PHE A 353 10.51 38.56 2.97
CA PHE A 353 10.40 38.92 4.38
C PHE A 353 8.96 39.19 4.83
N GLY A 354 8.05 39.56 3.91
CA GLY A 354 6.66 39.87 4.26
C GLY A 354 5.76 38.64 4.46
N ASN A 355 6.24 37.43 4.14
CA ASN A 355 5.39 36.23 3.99
C ASN A 355 5.70 35.10 4.97
N GLY A 356 6.54 35.27 5.98
CA GLY A 356 6.88 34.15 6.87
C GLY A 356 7.66 33.02 6.16
N GLN A 357 8.42 33.32 5.10
CA GLN A 357 9.30 32.34 4.44
C GLN A 357 10.30 31.72 5.42
N LEU A 358 10.78 32.53 6.39
CA LEU A 358 11.68 32.04 7.43
C LEU A 358 10.98 31.02 8.32
N GLU A 359 9.78 31.35 8.82
CA GLU A 359 8.96 30.46 9.62
C GLU A 359 8.64 29.15 8.88
N ALA A 360 8.22 29.22 7.62
CA ALA A 360 7.96 28.04 6.79
C ALA A 360 9.22 27.17 6.60
N SER A 361 10.39 27.79 6.40
CA SER A 361 11.65 27.05 6.29
C SER A 361 12.04 26.36 7.59
N LEU A 362 11.81 27.02 8.74
CA LEU A 362 12.13 26.49 10.06
C LEU A 362 11.20 25.33 10.43
N THR A 363 9.89 25.50 10.24
CA THR A 363 8.84 24.50 10.58
C THR A 363 8.88 23.24 9.71
N GLU A 364 9.30 23.36 8.45
CA GLU A 364 9.40 22.22 7.52
C GLU A 364 10.81 21.60 7.50
N GLY A 365 11.76 22.14 8.27
CA GLY A 365 13.10 21.54 8.43
C GLY A 365 14.10 21.84 7.32
N HIS A 366 13.95 22.96 6.61
CA HIS A 366 14.85 23.38 5.51
C HIS A 366 15.94 24.33 6.01
N LEU A 367 16.97 23.76 6.66
CA LEU A 367 18.06 24.53 7.30
C LEU A 367 18.79 25.49 6.35
N GLU A 368 19.02 25.09 5.10
CA GLU A 368 19.72 25.93 4.11
C GLU A 368 18.91 27.17 3.74
N CYS A 369 17.61 27.02 3.50
CA CYS A 369 16.67 28.12 3.27
C CYS A 369 16.60 29.06 4.47
N ALA A 370 16.45 28.51 5.68
CA ALA A 370 16.41 29.31 6.91
C ALA A 370 17.70 30.15 7.09
N ASN A 371 18.87 29.52 6.94
CA ASN A 371 20.16 30.21 7.04
C ASN A 371 20.33 31.31 5.98
N PHE A 372 19.89 31.04 4.75
CA PHE A 372 19.91 32.01 3.67
C PHE A 372 19.02 33.22 3.99
N LEU A 373 17.78 32.98 4.40
CA LEU A 373 16.81 34.03 4.73
C LEU A 373 17.28 34.90 5.90
N VAL A 374 17.82 34.31 6.96
CA VAL A 374 18.42 35.05 8.10
C VAL A 374 19.57 35.94 7.63
N THR A 375 20.47 35.41 6.80
CA THR A 375 21.61 36.18 6.26
C THR A 375 21.14 37.38 5.44
N CYS A 376 20.12 37.17 4.61
CA CYS A 376 19.55 38.23 3.79
C CYS A 376 18.82 39.27 4.63
N ALA A 377 18.05 38.84 5.63
CA ALA A 377 17.34 39.76 6.54
C ALA A 377 18.30 40.70 7.28
N VAL A 378 19.38 40.16 7.85
CA VAL A 378 20.43 40.95 8.52
C VAL A 378 21.07 41.96 7.56
N LYS A 379 21.36 41.53 6.33
CA LYS A 379 22.01 42.37 5.33
C LYS A 379 21.12 43.53 4.87
N GLU A 380 19.83 43.30 4.71
CA GLU A 380 18.87 44.31 4.25
C GLU A 380 18.22 45.10 5.40
N GLY A 381 18.50 44.72 6.66
CA GLY A 381 17.87 45.34 7.84
C GLY A 381 16.37 45.04 7.94
N ALA A 382 15.94 43.87 7.48
CA ALA A 382 14.55 43.44 7.52
C ALA A 382 14.22 42.75 8.85
N GLU A 383 13.08 43.11 9.44
CA GLU A 383 12.54 42.40 10.60
C GLU A 383 11.90 41.10 10.12
N VAL A 384 12.30 39.98 10.72
CA VAL A 384 11.79 38.64 10.42
C VAL A 384 11.45 37.94 11.73
N GLU A 385 10.41 37.11 11.66
CA GLU A 385 9.85 36.44 12.83
C GLU A 385 10.16 34.92 12.81
N PHE A 386 10.25 34.31 13.98
CA PHE A 386 10.34 32.86 14.16
C PHE A 386 9.63 32.38 15.42
N GLY A 387 9.23 31.12 15.42
CA GLY A 387 8.66 30.43 16.58
C GLY A 387 9.10 28.97 16.58
N ASP A 388 8.27 28.12 16.00
CA ASP A 388 8.55 26.69 15.84
C ASP A 388 9.76 26.39 14.94
N ILE A 389 10.55 25.38 15.34
CA ILE A 389 11.66 24.88 14.55
C ILE A 389 11.55 23.35 14.46
N HIS A 390 11.54 22.82 13.24
CA HIS A 390 11.44 21.39 13.04
C HIS A 390 12.53 20.62 13.80
N PRO A 391 12.19 19.52 14.51
CA PRO A 391 13.15 18.83 15.36
C PRO A 391 14.43 18.32 14.67
N SER A 392 14.37 18.07 13.36
CA SER A 392 15.53 17.61 12.60
C SER A 392 16.62 18.66 12.36
N ILE A 393 16.31 19.95 12.50
CA ILE A 393 17.26 21.05 12.27
C ILE A 393 17.53 21.88 13.54
N MET A 394 16.80 21.60 14.62
CA MET A 394 16.97 22.25 15.90
C MET A 394 18.40 22.05 16.43
N SER A 395 19.07 23.16 16.71
CA SER A 395 20.42 23.15 17.28
C SER A 395 20.69 24.46 18.02
N LEU A 396 21.61 24.41 18.99
CA LEU A 396 22.02 25.59 19.74
C LEU A 396 22.56 26.70 18.83
N ASP A 397 23.32 26.32 17.80
CA ASP A 397 23.92 27.27 16.85
C ASP A 397 22.86 27.98 16.00
N LEU A 398 21.83 27.26 15.55
CA LEU A 398 20.72 27.86 14.81
C LEU A 398 19.94 28.86 15.68
N VAL A 399 19.58 28.46 16.90
CA VAL A 399 18.82 29.33 17.81
C VAL A 399 19.63 30.56 18.21
N LYS A 400 20.92 30.41 18.54
CA LYS A 400 21.83 31.55 18.78
C LYS A 400 21.89 32.49 17.58
N ARG A 401 22.02 31.94 16.37
CA ARG A 401 22.06 32.75 15.15
C ARG A 401 20.78 33.55 14.96
N LEU A 402 19.61 32.96 15.19
CA LEU A 402 18.32 33.66 15.10
C LEU A 402 18.25 34.82 16.09
N VAL A 403 18.67 34.59 17.35
CA VAL A 403 18.71 35.62 18.40
C VAL A 403 19.73 36.72 18.09
N ASP A 404 20.96 36.35 17.71
CA ASP A 404 22.05 37.28 17.37
C ASP A 404 21.72 38.12 16.12
N SER A 405 20.87 37.58 15.23
CA SER A 405 20.37 38.26 14.03
C SER A 405 19.18 39.18 14.31
N GLN A 406 18.78 39.35 15.58
CA GLN A 406 17.63 40.17 16.00
C GLN A 406 16.31 39.74 15.36
N CYS A 407 16.17 38.46 14.98
CA CYS A 407 14.88 37.93 14.56
C CYS A 407 13.89 37.98 15.74
N GLN A 408 12.66 38.40 15.50
CA GLN A 408 11.64 38.50 16.53
C GLN A 408 11.07 37.11 16.83
N MET A 409 11.14 36.70 18.09
CA MET A 409 10.57 35.44 18.54
C MET A 409 9.09 35.62 18.90
N LEU A 410 8.21 34.86 18.25
CA LEU A 410 6.75 34.95 18.43
C LEU A 410 6.19 33.90 19.40
N ASP A 411 6.71 32.68 19.33
CA ASP A 411 6.19 31.54 20.09
C ASP A 411 7.32 30.84 20.86
N PHE A 412 7.39 31.12 22.16
CA PHE A 412 8.34 30.49 23.07
C PHE A 412 7.97 29.04 23.36
N ASP A 413 6.68 28.72 23.45
CA ASP A 413 6.23 27.39 23.84
C ASP A 413 6.56 26.40 22.73
N GLY A 414 6.27 26.77 21.50
CA GLY A 414 6.62 26.03 20.31
C GLY A 414 8.13 25.76 20.16
N LEU A 415 8.95 26.77 20.44
CA LEU A 415 10.41 26.64 20.43
C LEU A 415 10.93 25.70 21.53
N ILE A 416 10.36 25.77 22.74
CA ILE A 416 10.70 24.87 23.85
C ILE A 416 10.27 23.43 23.53
N GLU A 417 9.05 23.22 23.02
CA GLU A 417 8.57 21.91 22.59
C GLU A 417 9.53 21.31 21.55
N SER A 418 9.89 22.10 20.55
CA SER A 418 10.86 21.71 19.52
C SER A 418 12.21 21.29 20.11
N ALA A 419 12.75 22.02 21.12
CA ALA A 419 14.01 21.69 21.77
C ALA A 419 13.94 20.39 22.60
N ILE A 420 12.79 20.13 23.25
CA ILE A 420 12.53 18.89 23.99
C ILE A 420 12.47 17.72 23.02
N GLU A 421 11.67 17.81 21.95
CA GLU A 421 11.51 16.74 20.95
C GLU A 421 12.81 16.41 20.22
N SER A 422 13.68 17.41 20.04
CA SER A 422 15.00 17.26 19.42
C SER A 422 16.08 16.74 20.38
N ASN A 423 15.73 16.53 21.65
CA ASN A 423 16.64 16.12 22.71
C ASN A 423 17.87 17.07 22.87
N GLN A 424 17.63 18.38 22.89
CA GLN A 424 18.69 19.42 22.92
C GLN A 424 18.69 20.20 24.25
N PRO A 425 19.23 19.64 25.36
CA PRO A 425 19.18 20.30 26.67
C PRO A 425 19.97 21.62 26.72
N GLU A 426 21.10 21.74 26.03
CA GLU A 426 21.88 22.99 25.99
C GLU A 426 21.12 24.11 25.26
N THR A 427 20.39 23.76 24.19
CA THR A 427 19.52 24.70 23.46
C THR A 427 18.37 25.15 24.35
N LEU A 428 17.77 24.23 25.11
CA LEU A 428 16.72 24.52 26.08
C LEU A 428 17.20 25.48 27.18
N GLU A 429 18.37 25.23 27.77
CA GLU A 429 19.00 26.15 28.74
C GLU A 429 19.21 27.55 28.15
N PHE A 430 19.67 27.63 26.89
CA PHE A 430 19.85 28.89 26.20
C PHE A 430 18.51 29.63 26.00
N ILE A 431 17.46 28.95 25.55
CA ILE A 431 16.11 29.55 25.39
C ILE A 431 15.62 30.12 26.72
N PHE A 432 15.75 29.38 27.83
CA PHE A 432 15.38 29.88 29.16
C PHE A 432 16.22 31.09 29.61
N SER A 433 17.50 31.16 29.26
CA SER A 433 18.33 32.34 29.55
C SER A 433 17.86 33.60 28.81
N GLN A 434 17.24 33.44 27.64
CA GLN A 434 16.63 34.56 26.91
C GLN A 434 15.30 34.98 27.55
N LEU A 435 14.50 34.01 28.03
CA LEU A 435 13.24 34.24 28.74
C LEU A 435 13.42 35.00 30.06
N GLU A 436 14.52 34.78 30.80
CA GLU A 436 14.78 35.52 32.05
C GLU A 436 14.90 37.04 31.83
N ASN A 437 15.15 37.48 30.60
CA ASN A 437 15.22 38.90 30.21
C ASN A 437 13.88 39.46 29.69
N VAL A 438 12.89 38.60 29.41
CA VAL A 438 11.58 38.96 28.86
C VAL A 438 10.53 38.85 29.97
N ASP A 439 9.78 39.92 30.17
CA ASP A 439 9.07 40.25 31.41
C ASP A 439 8.19 39.14 32.05
N SER A 440 8.02 39.27 33.36
CA SER A 440 7.34 38.39 34.33
C SER A 440 5.86 38.02 34.06
N GLN A 441 5.28 38.46 32.94
CA GLN A 441 3.86 38.26 32.58
C GLN A 441 3.54 36.89 31.97
N MET A 442 4.52 36.12 31.49
CA MET A 442 4.28 34.78 30.92
C MET A 442 4.07 33.67 31.96
N ARG A 443 4.25 33.93 33.26
CA ARG A 443 4.18 32.90 34.32
C ARG A 443 2.77 32.45 34.72
N GLU A 444 1.73 32.93 34.05
CA GLU A 444 0.34 32.71 34.49
C GLU A 444 -0.33 31.45 33.92
N ASP A 445 0.15 30.84 32.81
CA ASP A 445 -0.44 29.62 32.25
C ASP A 445 0.26 28.33 32.70
N PHE A 446 -0.11 27.87 33.90
CA PHE A 446 0.37 26.63 34.50
C PHE A 446 0.11 25.37 33.66
N SER A 447 -0.89 25.41 32.76
CA SER A 447 -1.26 24.26 31.94
C SER A 447 -0.20 23.95 30.89
N ILE A 448 0.47 24.98 30.38
CA ILE A 448 1.54 24.88 29.38
C ILE A 448 2.78 24.25 30.01
N TYR A 449 3.20 24.71 31.19
CA TYR A 449 4.37 24.14 31.88
C TYR A 449 4.18 22.66 32.25
N THR A 450 2.96 22.31 32.66
CA THR A 450 2.58 20.91 32.89
C THR A 450 2.75 20.07 31.62
N ARG A 451 2.30 20.59 30.46
CA ARG A 451 2.46 19.94 29.15
C ARG A 451 3.93 19.72 28.79
N LEU A 452 4.80 20.70 29.00
CA LEU A 452 6.23 20.61 28.71
C LEU A 452 6.93 19.53 29.55
N VAL A 453 6.63 19.46 30.85
CA VAL A 453 7.18 18.40 31.72
C VAL A 453 6.71 17.03 31.23
N LEU A 454 5.42 16.88 30.94
CA LEU A 454 4.87 15.62 30.41
C LEU A 454 5.47 15.21 29.06
N LEU A 455 5.83 16.18 28.20
CA LEU A 455 6.55 15.94 26.95
C LEU A 455 7.97 15.42 27.22
N SER A 456 8.69 16.01 28.18
CA SER A 456 10.05 15.57 28.54
C SER A 456 10.14 14.13 29.04
N LEU A 457 9.09 13.62 29.69
CA LEU A 457 9.05 12.22 30.18
C LEU A 457 9.10 11.18 29.06
N LYS A 458 8.85 11.61 27.82
CA LYS A 458 8.88 10.77 26.61
C LYS A 458 10.24 10.68 25.96
N ILE A 459 11.16 11.57 26.33
CA ILE A 459 12.51 11.68 25.75
C ILE A 459 13.49 11.10 26.75
N ASP A 460 14.30 10.11 26.35
CA ASP A 460 15.24 9.43 27.26
C ASP A 460 16.47 10.30 27.62
N ASN A 461 16.21 11.44 28.24
CA ASN A 461 17.22 12.38 28.73
C ASN A 461 16.74 13.08 30.02
N PRO A 462 17.18 12.61 31.20
CA PRO A 462 16.77 13.18 32.48
C PRO A 462 17.12 14.67 32.64
N LYS A 463 18.18 15.15 31.98
CA LYS A 463 18.63 16.54 32.10
C LYS A 463 17.54 17.53 31.65
N ILE A 464 16.77 17.19 30.61
CA ILE A 464 15.68 18.04 30.11
C ILE A 464 14.60 18.20 31.18
N THR A 465 14.16 17.10 31.79
CA THR A 465 13.17 17.14 32.88
C THR A 465 13.70 17.91 34.08
N GLU A 466 14.97 17.75 34.43
CA GLU A 466 15.61 18.51 35.51
C GLU A 466 15.62 20.01 35.24
N ILE A 467 16.00 20.43 34.03
CA ILE A 467 15.98 21.85 33.61
C ILE A 467 14.56 22.41 33.74
N LEU A 468 13.54 21.71 33.24
CA LEU A 468 12.15 22.17 33.30
C LEU A 468 11.66 22.29 34.74
N LEU A 469 11.95 21.30 35.60
CA LEU A 469 11.54 21.35 37.01
C LEU A 469 12.27 22.47 37.76
N ASP A 470 13.57 22.65 37.53
CA ASP A 470 14.37 23.68 38.20
C ASP A 470 14.04 25.11 37.73
N LYS A 471 13.64 25.28 36.46
CA LYS A 471 13.29 26.61 35.93
C LYS A 471 11.83 27.00 36.17
N LEU A 472 10.91 26.04 36.11
CA LEU A 472 9.47 26.31 36.15
C LEU A 472 8.83 26.03 37.52
N PHE A 473 9.44 25.18 38.36
CA PHE A 473 8.84 24.70 39.61
C PHE A 473 9.72 24.83 40.87
N SER A 474 10.88 25.51 40.80
CA SER A 474 11.84 25.59 41.94
C SER A 474 11.25 26.14 43.24
N ASP A 475 10.36 27.13 43.13
CA ASP A 475 9.76 27.83 44.27
C ASP A 475 8.37 27.31 44.64
N GLN A 476 7.94 26.22 44.00
CA GLN A 476 6.60 25.66 44.17
C GLN A 476 6.62 24.40 45.03
N PRO A 477 5.52 24.11 45.75
CA PRO A 477 5.38 22.82 46.41
C PRO A 477 5.42 21.69 45.36
N PRO A 478 5.84 20.48 45.76
CA PRO A 478 5.81 19.33 44.87
C PRO A 478 4.44 19.14 44.21
N GLN A 479 4.49 18.90 42.90
CA GLN A 479 3.31 18.79 42.05
C GLN A 479 3.02 17.33 41.68
N THR A 480 1.75 17.04 41.41
CA THR A 480 1.31 15.78 40.83
C THR A 480 0.93 16.01 39.37
N PHE A 481 1.65 15.39 38.44
CA PHE A 481 1.39 15.53 37.01
C PHE A 481 0.40 14.46 36.53
N HIS A 482 -0.71 14.88 35.92
CA HIS A 482 -1.74 13.96 35.42
C HIS A 482 -1.39 13.45 34.02
N LEU A 483 -1.06 12.17 33.94
CA LEU A 483 -0.65 11.50 32.72
C LEU A 483 -1.90 10.97 31.99
N ASN A 484 -2.29 11.63 30.89
CA ASN A 484 -3.43 11.18 30.07
C ASN A 484 -3.07 9.92 29.28
N SER A 485 -3.99 9.03 28.93
CA SER A 485 -3.63 7.79 28.22
C SER A 485 -3.17 7.94 26.73
N LYS A 486 -2.89 9.15 26.22
CA LYS A 486 -2.55 9.41 24.80
C LYS A 486 -1.04 9.52 24.56
N GLY A 487 -0.43 8.46 24.03
CA GLY A 487 0.91 8.52 23.43
C GLY A 487 2.03 8.84 24.42
N ASN A 488 2.04 8.18 25.57
CA ASN A 488 3.07 8.37 26.58
C ASN A 488 4.01 7.19 26.60
N ASP A 489 4.98 7.23 25.70
CA ASP A 489 6.20 6.51 25.96
C ASP A 489 6.80 7.09 27.25
N LEU A 490 7.14 6.25 28.21
CA LEU A 490 7.67 6.68 29.50
C LEU A 490 9.10 6.17 29.64
N CYS A 491 10.03 7.10 29.76
CA CYS A 491 11.44 6.79 29.93
C CYS A 491 11.82 6.77 31.42
N TYR A 492 12.67 5.81 31.80
CA TYR A 492 13.07 5.60 33.19
C TYR A 492 13.84 6.80 33.77
N GLY A 493 14.83 7.33 33.05
CA GLY A 493 15.69 8.43 33.51
C GLY A 493 14.89 9.69 33.88
N PRO A 494 14.14 10.28 32.94
CA PRO A 494 13.27 11.43 33.21
C PRO A 494 12.32 11.24 34.40
N LEU A 495 11.70 10.06 34.48
CA LEU A 495 10.76 9.73 35.54
C LEU A 495 11.44 9.65 36.91
N LEU A 496 12.65 9.09 36.97
CA LEU A 496 13.47 9.06 38.17
C LEU A 496 13.84 10.48 38.63
N SER A 497 14.24 11.35 37.71
CA SER A 497 14.55 12.75 38.03
C SER A 497 13.33 13.49 38.57
N LEU A 498 12.15 13.27 37.99
CA LEU A 498 10.89 13.82 38.48
C LEU A 498 10.62 13.42 39.94
N PHE A 499 10.72 12.11 40.26
CA PHE A 499 10.52 11.64 41.63
C PHE A 499 11.60 12.12 42.61
N ASN A 500 12.86 12.22 42.17
CA ASN A 500 13.96 12.70 43.00
C ASN A 500 13.82 14.19 43.36
N LYS A 501 13.18 14.98 42.50
CA LYS A 501 12.80 16.38 42.78
C LYS A 501 11.56 16.49 43.67
N GLY A 502 10.99 15.37 44.12
CA GLY A 502 9.86 15.31 45.05
C GLY A 502 8.48 15.34 44.39
N HIS A 503 8.41 15.50 43.07
CA HIS A 503 7.15 15.49 42.32
C HIS A 503 6.61 14.06 42.18
N SER A 504 5.33 13.95 41.80
CA SER A 504 4.67 12.67 41.56
C SER A 504 3.88 12.68 40.26
N ILE A 505 3.41 11.51 39.82
CA ILE A 505 2.53 11.39 38.66
C ILE A 505 1.28 10.60 39.02
N GLU A 506 0.16 10.96 38.40
CA GLU A 506 -1.09 10.21 38.46
C GLU A 506 -1.44 9.72 37.06
N ILE A 507 -1.54 8.41 36.87
CA ILE A 507 -1.80 7.81 35.57
C ILE A 507 -3.30 7.59 35.42
N LEU A 508 -3.91 8.29 34.47
CA LEU A 508 -5.34 8.18 34.23
C LEU A 508 -5.70 6.85 33.52
N PRO A 509 -6.92 6.31 33.74
CA PRO A 509 -7.40 5.11 33.05
C PRO A 509 -7.34 5.20 31.52
N LEU A 510 -7.15 4.04 30.87
CA LEU A 510 -7.02 3.93 29.42
C LEU A 510 -8.37 4.20 28.73
N SER A 511 -8.42 5.21 27.84
CA SER A 511 -9.64 5.47 27.06
C SER A 511 -9.79 4.46 25.91
N ARG A 512 -11.02 4.01 25.66
CA ARG A 512 -11.43 2.84 24.83
C ARG A 512 -10.85 2.71 23.40
N LYS A 513 -10.06 3.67 22.88
CA LYS A 513 -9.61 3.73 21.47
C LYS A 513 -8.10 3.78 21.22
N LYS A 514 -7.23 3.67 22.23
CA LYS A 514 -5.80 4.00 22.04
C LYS A 514 -4.88 2.79 21.88
N ARG A 515 -3.70 3.03 21.29
CA ARG A 515 -2.58 2.07 21.21
C ARG A 515 -1.82 2.11 22.54
N LEU A 516 -1.34 0.95 23.00
CA LEU A 516 -0.44 0.86 24.17
C LEU A 516 0.88 1.56 23.81
N SER A 517 1.36 2.43 24.70
CA SER A 517 2.66 3.07 24.58
C SER A 517 3.80 2.13 24.98
N LYS A 518 5.05 2.49 24.66
CA LYS A 518 6.23 1.74 25.11
C LYS A 518 6.64 2.25 26.49
N VAL A 519 6.58 1.37 27.48
CA VAL A 519 7.08 1.65 28.84
C VAL A 519 8.17 0.64 29.14
N THR A 520 9.33 1.08 29.62
CA THR A 520 10.41 0.14 29.95
C THR A 520 10.09 -0.62 31.25
N PRO A 521 10.54 -1.88 31.43
CA PRO A 521 10.33 -2.62 32.67
C PRO A 521 10.91 -1.89 33.89
N GLN A 522 12.02 -1.17 33.71
CA GLN A 522 12.62 -0.34 34.76
C GLN A 522 11.72 0.84 35.15
N ALA A 523 11.05 1.49 34.19
CA ALA A 523 10.08 2.54 34.47
C ALA A 523 8.85 2.00 35.21
N VAL A 524 8.36 0.81 34.84
CA VAL A 524 7.27 0.14 35.57
C VAL A 524 7.67 -0.17 37.00
N GLN A 525 8.86 -0.75 37.22
CA GLN A 525 9.33 -1.06 38.57
C GLN A 525 9.46 0.21 39.42
N LEU A 526 10.02 1.29 38.84
CA LEU A 526 10.10 2.58 39.51
C LEU A 526 8.72 3.13 39.90
N LEU A 527 7.72 2.98 39.02
CA LEU A 527 6.35 3.39 39.32
C LEU A 527 5.75 2.61 40.47
N ILE A 528 5.93 1.29 40.48
CA ILE A 528 5.45 0.43 41.57
C ILE A 528 6.14 0.79 42.89
N ASP A 529 7.47 1.00 42.85
CA ASP A 529 8.26 1.35 44.04
C ASP A 529 7.84 2.69 44.65
N ARG A 530 7.37 3.64 43.82
CA ARG A 530 7.01 5.00 44.25
C ARG A 530 5.50 5.21 44.48
N LEU A 531 4.63 4.51 43.76
CA LEU A 531 3.18 4.73 43.78
C LEU A 531 2.38 3.55 44.35
N SER A 532 3.01 2.39 44.58
CA SER A 532 2.37 1.07 44.81
C SER A 532 1.72 0.46 43.56
N ILE A 533 1.58 -0.87 43.55
CA ILE A 533 1.00 -1.60 42.42
C ILE A 533 -0.48 -1.29 42.21
N GLU A 534 -1.22 -1.02 43.29
CA GLU A 534 -2.65 -0.71 43.25
C GLU A 534 -2.95 0.64 42.58
N SER A 535 -1.99 1.58 42.62
CA SER A 535 -2.10 2.90 41.99
C SER A 535 -1.62 2.92 40.54
N VAL A 536 -0.88 1.90 40.09
CA VAL A 536 -0.39 1.81 38.71
C VAL A 536 -1.44 1.09 37.87
N PRO A 537 -2.05 1.76 36.86
CA PRO A 537 -3.05 1.11 36.04
C PRO A 537 -2.48 -0.13 35.34
N PRO A 538 -3.20 -1.27 35.31
CA PRO A 538 -2.66 -2.52 34.81
C PRO A 538 -2.14 -2.45 33.36
N TRP A 539 -2.71 -1.57 32.53
CA TRP A 539 -2.25 -1.34 31.16
C TRP A 539 -0.80 -0.85 31.07
N VAL A 540 -0.28 -0.16 32.08
CA VAL A 540 1.11 0.35 32.13
C VAL A 540 2.09 -0.81 32.28
N ILE A 541 1.74 -1.81 33.09
CA ILE A 541 2.54 -3.02 33.27
C ILE A 541 2.49 -3.86 31.98
N LEU A 542 1.32 -4.00 31.36
CA LEU A 542 1.19 -4.72 30.10
C LEU A 542 1.94 -4.04 28.94
N ALA A 543 1.98 -2.71 28.92
CA ALA A 543 2.77 -1.93 27.96
C ALA A 543 4.27 -2.29 28.01
N SER A 544 4.79 -2.73 29.16
CA SER A 544 6.18 -3.16 29.31
C SER A 544 6.50 -4.54 28.76
N ILE A 545 5.49 -5.39 28.53
CA ILE A 545 5.70 -6.71 27.93
C ILE A 545 6.22 -6.58 26.48
N HIS A 546 5.97 -5.43 25.84
CA HIS A 546 6.52 -5.12 24.51
C HIS A 546 8.03 -4.88 24.51
N HIS A 547 8.65 -4.70 25.68
CA HIS A 547 10.08 -4.41 25.77
C HIS A 547 10.92 -5.70 25.68
N PRO A 548 12.02 -5.73 24.90
CA PRO A 548 12.89 -6.91 24.77
C PRO A 548 13.41 -7.46 26.10
N ASP A 549 13.62 -6.58 27.08
CA ASP A 549 14.17 -6.93 28.39
C ASP A 549 13.12 -7.37 29.42
N PHE A 550 11.85 -7.53 29.02
CA PHE A 550 10.80 -7.97 29.94
C PHE A 550 11.00 -9.44 30.35
N ASN A 551 11.24 -9.68 31.65
CA ASN A 551 11.43 -11.02 32.21
C ASN A 551 10.70 -11.25 33.55
N ASP A 552 9.93 -10.27 34.04
CA ASP A 552 9.23 -10.36 35.33
C ASP A 552 7.82 -10.95 35.19
N TYR A 553 7.77 -12.27 34.96
CA TYR A 553 6.51 -13.01 34.86
C TYR A 553 5.74 -13.09 36.18
N LYS A 554 6.41 -12.86 37.32
CA LYS A 554 5.75 -12.82 38.62
C LYS A 554 4.92 -11.55 38.73
N LEU A 555 5.51 -10.39 38.42
CA LEU A 555 4.80 -9.12 38.38
C LEU A 555 3.60 -9.18 37.42
N LEU A 556 3.77 -9.80 36.24
CA LEU A 556 2.67 -10.00 35.30
C LEU A 556 1.54 -10.84 35.90
N LYS A 557 1.86 -11.96 36.56
CA LYS A 557 0.87 -12.84 37.18
C LYS A 557 0.11 -12.15 38.31
N ASP A 558 0.82 -11.37 39.14
CA ASP A 558 0.24 -10.58 40.21
C ASP A 558 -0.70 -9.50 39.62
N THR A 559 -0.29 -8.87 38.52
CA THR A 559 -1.10 -7.87 37.79
C THR A 559 -2.37 -8.49 37.17
N ILE A 560 -2.27 -9.65 36.52
CA ILE A 560 -3.44 -10.35 35.95
C ILE A 560 -4.41 -10.75 37.06
N SER A 561 -3.90 -11.17 38.22
CA SER A 561 -4.73 -11.53 39.38
C SER A 561 -5.49 -10.33 39.95
N LEU A 562 -4.93 -9.13 39.84
CA LEU A 562 -5.59 -7.86 40.16
C LEU A 562 -6.66 -7.51 39.10
N ILE A 563 -6.35 -7.64 37.80
CA ILE A 563 -7.29 -7.38 36.70
C ILE A 563 -8.53 -8.27 36.78
N ASN A 564 -8.35 -9.57 37.10
CA ASN A 564 -9.44 -10.54 37.22
C ASN A 564 -10.51 -10.17 38.27
N GLN A 565 -10.27 -9.14 39.09
CA GLN A 565 -11.21 -8.62 40.08
C GLN A 565 -12.14 -7.53 39.50
N TYR A 566 -11.91 -7.07 38.26
CA TYR A 566 -12.67 -6.00 37.59
C TYR A 566 -13.58 -6.55 36.46
N PRO A 567 -14.76 -5.92 36.21
CA PRO A 567 -15.78 -6.43 35.27
C PRO A 567 -15.39 -6.33 33.77
N GLU A 568 -16.12 -7.09 32.94
CA GLU A 568 -15.94 -7.40 31.51
C GLU A 568 -15.56 -6.23 30.54
N GLU A 569 -15.73 -4.96 30.92
CA GLU A 569 -15.46 -3.82 30.02
C GLU A 569 -13.96 -3.53 29.77
N GLU A 570 -13.07 -3.94 30.67
CA GLU A 570 -11.61 -3.85 30.42
C GLU A 570 -11.10 -4.97 29.52
N VAL A 571 -11.82 -6.10 29.47
CA VAL A 571 -11.50 -7.33 28.70
C VAL A 571 -11.35 -7.07 27.21
N TYR A 572 -12.19 -6.18 26.67
CA TYR A 572 -12.12 -5.78 25.26
C TYR A 572 -10.80 -5.07 24.89
N GLN A 573 -10.16 -4.41 25.86
CA GLN A 573 -8.88 -3.73 25.62
C GLN A 573 -7.71 -4.71 25.52
N TYR A 574 -7.81 -5.89 26.14
CA TYR A 574 -6.77 -6.93 26.12
C TYR A 574 -6.81 -7.83 24.87
N LYS A 575 -7.90 -7.81 24.09
CA LYS A 575 -7.90 -8.32 22.71
C LYS A 575 -6.86 -7.63 21.81
N LYS A 576 -6.35 -6.45 22.20
CA LYS A 576 -5.24 -5.74 21.50
C LYS A 576 -3.84 -6.27 21.84
N LEU A 577 -3.72 -7.30 22.68
CA LEU A 577 -2.47 -8.01 22.91
C LEU A 577 -2.03 -8.87 21.71
N GLN A 578 -2.60 -8.66 20.52
CA GLN A 578 -2.20 -9.27 19.24
C GLN A 578 -0.68 -9.38 19.04
N TYR A 579 0.08 -8.39 19.53
CA TYR A 579 1.53 -8.38 19.47
C TYR A 579 2.23 -9.43 20.35
N LEU A 580 1.68 -9.77 21.53
CA LEU A 580 2.24 -10.86 22.36
C LEU A 580 2.30 -12.18 21.60
N TYR A 581 1.34 -12.35 20.68
CA TYR A 581 1.14 -13.56 19.90
C TYR A 581 2.10 -13.59 18.70
N SER A 582 2.40 -12.43 18.12
CA SER A 582 3.39 -12.31 17.03
C SER A 582 4.82 -12.65 17.41
N ASN A 583 5.17 -12.58 18.70
CA ASN A 583 6.53 -12.79 19.22
C ASN A 583 6.75 -14.15 19.92
N GLY A 584 5.73 -15.02 19.98
CA GLY A 584 5.93 -16.39 20.50
C GLY A 584 6.21 -16.50 22.01
N LEU A 585 5.81 -15.50 22.81
CA LEU A 585 6.05 -15.45 24.27
C LEU A 585 5.15 -16.41 25.08
N ILE A 586 5.40 -17.72 25.03
CA ILE A 586 4.60 -18.76 25.73
C ILE A 586 4.47 -18.49 27.24
N LYS A 587 5.56 -18.09 27.91
CA LYS A 587 5.55 -17.80 29.36
C LYS A 587 4.60 -16.67 29.76
N VAL A 588 4.36 -15.71 28.86
CA VAL A 588 3.38 -14.64 29.07
C VAL A 588 1.97 -15.21 28.98
N ILE A 589 1.73 -16.13 28.05
CA ILE A 589 0.44 -16.83 27.91
C ILE A 589 0.13 -17.66 29.16
N GLU A 590 1.13 -18.36 29.72
CA GLU A 590 0.98 -19.13 30.97
C GLU A 590 0.49 -18.26 32.14
N CYS A 591 0.82 -16.97 32.17
CA CYS A 591 0.38 -16.06 33.23
C CYS A 591 -1.14 -15.78 33.20
N PHE A 592 -1.82 -15.95 32.06
CA PHE A 592 -3.27 -15.73 31.94
C PHE A 592 -4.12 -16.87 32.54
N GLY A 593 -3.54 -18.05 32.74
CA GLY A 593 -4.24 -19.19 33.33
C GLY A 593 -5.54 -19.54 32.58
N ASP A 594 -6.64 -19.71 33.32
CA ASP A 594 -7.96 -20.02 32.74
C ASP A 594 -8.55 -18.90 31.89
N TRP A 595 -8.02 -17.69 31.96
CA TRP A 595 -8.55 -16.58 31.19
C TRP A 595 -8.27 -16.71 29.69
N ILE A 596 -7.29 -17.54 29.31
CA ILE A 596 -6.92 -17.82 27.93
C ILE A 596 -8.11 -18.28 27.06
N TRP A 597 -9.15 -18.87 27.65
CA TRP A 597 -10.30 -19.43 26.91
C TRP A 597 -11.22 -18.37 26.32
N GLU A 598 -11.23 -17.15 26.85
CA GLU A 598 -12.05 -16.06 26.30
C GLU A 598 -11.52 -15.58 24.93
N PHE A 599 -10.28 -15.92 24.60
CA PHE A 599 -9.61 -15.50 23.37
C PHE A 599 -8.76 -16.61 22.70
N GLY A 600 -8.89 -17.87 23.13
CA GLY A 600 -8.07 -19.01 22.71
C GLY A 600 -8.03 -19.27 21.20
N ASP A 601 -9.18 -19.16 20.53
CA ASP A 601 -9.27 -19.29 19.06
C ASP A 601 -8.50 -18.17 18.36
N SER A 602 -8.70 -16.92 18.79
CA SER A 602 -7.98 -15.77 18.22
C SER A 602 -6.48 -15.86 18.49
N LEU A 603 -6.06 -16.39 19.64
CA LEU A 603 -4.65 -16.63 19.95
C LEU A 603 -4.03 -17.65 19.02
N PHE A 604 -4.70 -18.79 18.85
CA PHE A 604 -4.25 -19.86 18.00
C PHE A 604 -4.07 -19.39 16.56
N ARG A 605 -5.10 -18.71 16.01
CA ARG A 605 -5.05 -18.14 14.67
C ARG A 605 -3.91 -17.14 14.52
N THR A 606 -3.79 -16.17 15.43
CA THR A 606 -2.72 -15.16 15.35
C THR A 606 -1.33 -15.79 15.46
N ALA A 607 -1.16 -16.81 16.32
CA ALA A 607 0.11 -17.52 16.43
C ALA A 607 0.50 -18.19 15.11
N LEU A 608 -0.45 -18.78 14.39
CA LEU A 608 -0.20 -19.37 13.07
C LEU A 608 0.06 -18.31 11.99
N GLU A 609 -0.71 -17.22 11.95
CA GLU A 609 -0.51 -16.10 11.03
C GLU A 609 0.93 -15.52 11.12
N TYR A 610 1.50 -15.48 12.32
CA TYR A 610 2.87 -15.00 12.57
C TYR A 610 3.93 -16.12 12.64
N ASN A 611 3.58 -17.35 12.21
CA ASN A 611 4.47 -18.51 12.17
C ASN A 611 5.11 -18.88 13.54
N GLN A 612 4.40 -18.62 14.64
CA GLN A 612 4.79 -18.96 16.01
C GLN A 612 4.31 -20.38 16.36
N ILE A 613 4.85 -21.38 15.67
CA ILE A 613 4.37 -22.78 15.73
C ILE A 613 4.40 -23.37 17.14
N GLN A 614 5.43 -23.10 17.94
CA GLN A 614 5.51 -23.63 19.32
C GLN A 614 4.39 -23.08 20.21
N MET A 615 4.03 -21.80 20.01
CA MET A 615 2.91 -21.19 20.71
C MET A 615 1.58 -21.78 20.24
N ALA A 616 1.39 -21.94 18.93
CA ALA A 616 0.20 -22.58 18.38
C ALA A 616 0.04 -24.03 18.88
N LEU A 617 1.14 -24.77 19.02
CA LEU A 617 1.13 -26.13 19.58
C LEU A 617 0.70 -26.14 21.04
N TYR A 618 1.29 -25.26 21.86
CA TYR A 618 0.91 -25.11 23.26
C TYR A 618 -0.59 -24.79 23.41
N ILE A 619 -1.11 -23.83 22.63
CA ILE A 619 -2.53 -23.48 22.62
C ILE A 619 -3.40 -24.66 22.12
N SER A 620 -2.95 -25.40 21.11
CA SER A 620 -3.68 -26.58 20.59
C SER A 620 -3.85 -27.67 21.64
N GLN A 621 -2.80 -27.94 22.42
CA GLN A 621 -2.83 -28.92 23.50
C GLN A 621 -3.77 -28.49 24.61
N LEU A 622 -3.74 -27.19 24.97
CA LEU A 622 -4.68 -26.60 25.90
C LEU A 622 -6.12 -26.79 25.41
N ILE A 623 -6.46 -26.35 24.21
CA ILE A 623 -7.81 -26.45 23.64
C ILE A 623 -8.29 -27.90 23.61
N SER A 624 -7.43 -28.83 23.20
CA SER A 624 -7.77 -30.26 23.14
C SER A 624 -8.06 -30.88 24.51
N SER A 625 -7.40 -30.40 25.58
CA SER A 625 -7.67 -30.87 26.94
C SER A 625 -9.06 -30.51 27.47
N ARG A 626 -9.73 -29.51 26.87
CA ARG A 626 -11.06 -29.02 27.26
C ARG A 626 -12.14 -29.19 26.19
N PHE A 627 -11.88 -30.00 25.16
CA PHE A 627 -12.78 -30.18 24.01
C PHE A 627 -14.26 -30.41 24.39
N GLN A 628 -14.54 -31.17 25.45
CA GLN A 628 -15.91 -31.48 25.88
C GLN A 628 -16.70 -30.28 26.43
N GLN A 629 -16.04 -29.14 26.69
CA GLN A 629 -16.65 -27.93 27.24
C GLN A 629 -16.80 -26.82 26.17
N LEU A 630 -16.41 -27.11 24.92
CA LEU A 630 -16.27 -26.14 23.85
C LEU A 630 -17.22 -26.48 22.69
N ASP A 631 -18.51 -26.21 22.85
CA ASP A 631 -19.54 -26.55 21.85
C ASP A 631 -19.46 -25.70 20.55
N ASP A 632 -18.65 -24.62 20.50
CA ASP A 632 -18.66 -23.61 19.41
C ASP A 632 -17.28 -23.33 18.77
N TYR A 633 -16.27 -24.20 18.96
CA TYR A 633 -14.90 -23.99 18.43
C TYR A 633 -14.71 -24.52 16.99
N GLU A 634 -15.72 -24.41 16.14
CA GLU A 634 -15.70 -24.93 14.76
C GLU A 634 -14.68 -24.20 13.85
N GLY A 635 -14.24 -22.98 14.23
CA GLY A 635 -13.31 -22.15 13.48
C GLY A 635 -11.83 -22.52 13.60
N ILE A 636 -11.43 -23.37 14.55
CA ILE A 636 -10.00 -23.55 14.85
C ILE A 636 -9.23 -24.22 13.70
N LEU A 637 -9.82 -25.22 13.06
CA LEU A 637 -9.19 -25.98 11.99
C LEU A 637 -8.99 -25.17 10.71
N TYR A 638 -9.76 -24.11 10.51
CA TYR A 638 -9.56 -23.18 9.40
C TYR A 638 -8.19 -22.50 9.47
N SER A 639 -7.69 -22.22 10.68
CA SER A 639 -6.38 -21.55 10.87
C SER A 639 -5.20 -22.40 10.41
N LEU A 640 -5.39 -23.70 10.15
CA LEU A 640 -4.32 -24.58 9.62
C LEU A 640 -3.88 -24.19 8.19
N LEU A 641 -4.63 -23.33 7.52
CA LEU A 641 -4.26 -22.75 6.22
C LEU A 641 -2.99 -21.90 6.27
N ASP A 642 -2.64 -21.38 7.45
CA ASP A 642 -1.44 -20.56 7.65
C ASP A 642 -0.17 -21.40 7.89
N ILE A 643 -0.27 -22.73 7.90
CA ILE A 643 0.88 -23.63 8.11
C ILE A 643 1.43 -24.10 6.76
N ASP A 644 2.61 -23.62 6.39
CA ASP A 644 3.27 -24.03 5.14
C ASP A 644 4.11 -25.31 5.26
N ASN A 645 4.58 -25.67 6.45
CA ASN A 645 5.47 -26.82 6.68
C ASN A 645 4.65 -28.08 7.02
N ASP A 646 4.92 -29.19 6.31
CA ASP A 646 4.22 -30.47 6.52
C ASP A 646 4.41 -31.07 7.92
N GLN A 647 5.60 -30.90 8.53
CA GLN A 647 5.90 -31.40 9.88
C GLN A 647 5.14 -30.60 10.93
N ASP A 648 5.12 -29.27 10.79
CA ASP A 648 4.39 -28.38 11.69
C ASP A 648 2.88 -28.64 11.56
N PHE A 649 2.39 -28.86 10.33
CA PHE A 649 0.99 -29.21 10.09
C PHE A 649 0.64 -30.52 10.79
N GLU A 650 1.44 -31.57 10.62
CA GLU A 650 1.21 -32.87 11.25
C GLU A 650 1.22 -32.75 12.79
N MET A 651 2.15 -31.99 13.35
CA MET A 651 2.28 -31.79 14.79
C MET A 651 1.05 -31.09 15.38
N ILE A 652 0.57 -30.02 14.75
CA ILE A 652 -0.64 -29.30 15.17
C ILE A 652 -1.89 -30.15 14.93
N TRP A 653 -1.98 -30.85 13.80
CA TRP A 653 -3.07 -31.76 13.47
C TRP A 653 -3.24 -32.88 14.52
N ASP A 654 -2.11 -33.47 14.93
CA ASP A 654 -2.07 -34.51 15.97
C ASP A 654 -2.38 -33.95 17.36
N ALA A 655 -2.05 -32.68 17.64
CA ALA A 655 -2.43 -32.02 18.88
C ALA A 655 -3.94 -31.80 18.96
N LEU A 656 -4.61 -31.49 17.85
CA LEU A 656 -6.05 -31.23 17.73
C LEU A 656 -6.90 -32.48 17.43
N LYS A 657 -6.42 -33.68 17.76
CA LYS A 657 -7.12 -34.98 17.51
C LYS A 657 -8.64 -34.99 17.75
N PRO A 658 -9.17 -34.40 18.84
CA PRO A 658 -10.62 -34.38 19.07
C PRO A 658 -11.41 -33.70 17.95
N PHE A 659 -10.84 -32.66 17.32
CA PHE A 659 -11.45 -31.95 16.19
C PHE A 659 -11.11 -32.65 14.86
N THR A 660 -9.84 -33.03 14.68
CA THR A 660 -9.35 -33.55 13.39
C THR A 660 -9.82 -34.96 13.05
N THR A 661 -10.44 -35.68 13.99
CA THR A 661 -11.06 -37.00 13.75
C THR A 661 -12.55 -36.92 13.44
N SER A 662 -13.19 -35.77 13.70
CA SER A 662 -14.61 -35.56 13.45
C SER A 662 -14.86 -35.13 12.00
N SER A 663 -15.66 -35.90 11.24
CA SER A 663 -15.94 -35.58 9.84
C SER A 663 -16.72 -34.26 9.68
N SER A 664 -17.54 -33.86 10.66
CA SER A 664 -18.30 -32.60 10.63
C SER A 664 -17.37 -31.38 10.79
N HIS A 665 -16.43 -31.43 11.73
CA HIS A 665 -15.45 -30.36 11.91
C HIS A 665 -14.50 -30.26 10.71
N VAL A 666 -14.09 -31.40 10.15
CA VAL A 666 -13.20 -31.44 8.99
C VAL A 666 -13.88 -30.93 7.73
N ILE A 667 -15.15 -31.29 7.46
CA ILE A 667 -15.87 -30.73 6.31
C ILE A 667 -16.10 -29.23 6.47
N HIS A 668 -16.45 -28.78 7.67
CA HIS A 668 -16.60 -27.35 7.97
C HIS A 668 -15.26 -26.63 7.70
N ALA A 669 -14.13 -27.16 8.17
CA ALA A 669 -12.80 -26.58 7.89
C ALA A 669 -12.47 -26.50 6.40
N ILE A 670 -12.80 -27.54 5.62
CA ILE A 670 -12.59 -27.56 4.16
C ILE A 670 -13.50 -26.54 3.43
N MET A 671 -14.73 -26.35 3.91
CA MET A 671 -15.76 -25.57 3.21
C MET A 671 -15.83 -24.11 3.66
N SER A 672 -15.42 -23.78 4.89
CA SER A 672 -15.42 -22.41 5.43
C SER A 672 -14.32 -21.50 4.86
N VAL A 673 -13.59 -21.96 3.86
CA VAL A 673 -12.46 -21.23 3.25
C VAL A 673 -12.91 -20.14 2.25
N ASN A 674 -14.20 -19.81 2.24
CA ASN A 674 -14.84 -18.88 1.32
C ASN A 674 -14.34 -17.42 1.42
N ASN A 675 -13.60 -17.07 2.48
CA ASN A 675 -13.08 -15.72 2.71
C ASN A 675 -11.67 -15.47 2.14
N PHE A 676 -11.01 -16.45 1.51
CA PHE A 676 -9.69 -16.24 0.94
C PHE A 676 -9.73 -15.51 -0.41
N VAL A 677 -8.77 -14.60 -0.60
CA VAL A 677 -8.55 -13.94 -1.88
C VAL A 677 -8.18 -15.00 -2.91
N TYR A 678 -8.81 -14.95 -4.10
CA TYR A 678 -8.57 -15.86 -5.23
C TYR A 678 -7.08 -16.13 -5.52
N SER A 679 -6.20 -15.16 -5.23
CA SER A 679 -4.73 -15.27 -5.38
C SER A 679 -4.06 -16.32 -4.48
N GLN A 680 -4.68 -16.72 -3.37
CA GLN A 680 -4.13 -17.69 -2.40
C GLN A 680 -4.69 -19.11 -2.56
N ARG A 681 -5.41 -19.41 -3.65
CA ARG A 681 -6.04 -20.72 -3.90
C ARG A 681 -5.09 -21.92 -3.71
N HIS A 682 -3.83 -21.77 -4.10
CA HIS A 682 -2.85 -22.85 -3.96
C HIS A 682 -2.59 -23.25 -2.50
N ARG A 683 -2.59 -22.29 -1.55
CA ARG A 683 -2.48 -22.58 -0.11
C ARG A 683 -3.67 -23.39 0.34
N VAL A 684 -4.88 -22.96 -0.05
CA VAL A 684 -6.13 -23.65 0.25
C VAL A 684 -6.12 -25.09 -0.28
N THR A 685 -5.81 -25.31 -1.55
CA THR A 685 -5.79 -26.66 -2.13
C THR A 685 -4.72 -27.54 -1.50
N ASN A 686 -3.54 -27.00 -1.20
CA ASN A 686 -2.47 -27.76 -0.52
C ASN A 686 -2.88 -28.16 0.89
N THR A 687 -3.54 -27.28 1.64
CA THR A 687 -4.06 -27.59 2.97
C THR A 687 -5.18 -28.62 2.89
N ILE A 688 -6.10 -28.53 1.92
CA ILE A 688 -7.10 -29.59 1.68
C ILE A 688 -6.41 -30.93 1.42
N ASP A 689 -5.37 -30.97 0.59
CA ASP A 689 -4.60 -32.20 0.31
C ASP A 689 -3.99 -32.78 1.59
N ARG A 690 -3.42 -31.95 2.46
CA ARG A 690 -2.89 -32.36 3.77
C ARG A 690 -4.01 -32.88 4.68
N VAL A 691 -5.10 -32.15 4.82
CA VAL A 691 -6.27 -32.52 5.61
C VAL A 691 -6.77 -33.91 5.19
N ILE A 692 -7.00 -34.13 3.89
CA ILE A 692 -7.48 -35.42 3.38
C ILE A 692 -6.45 -36.52 3.62
N LYS A 693 -5.16 -36.27 3.37
CA LYS A 693 -4.09 -37.23 3.63
C LYS A 693 -4.06 -37.68 5.10
N HIS A 694 -4.09 -36.73 6.03
CA HIS A 694 -4.01 -37.03 7.47
C HIS A 694 -5.33 -37.63 8.01
N TYR A 695 -6.49 -37.16 7.54
CA TYR A 695 -7.77 -37.78 7.86
C TYR A 695 -7.84 -39.23 7.38
N THR A 696 -7.38 -39.49 6.14
CA THR A 696 -7.30 -40.85 5.58
C THR A 696 -6.39 -41.75 6.40
N ARG A 697 -5.25 -41.24 6.88
CA ARG A 697 -4.33 -41.97 7.76
C ARG A 697 -5.05 -42.46 9.02
N TYR A 698 -5.78 -41.58 9.70
CA TYR A 698 -6.53 -41.94 10.90
C TYR A 698 -7.73 -42.85 10.62
N TYR A 699 -8.46 -42.58 9.53
CA TYR A 699 -9.62 -43.39 9.13
C TYR A 699 -9.24 -44.83 8.76
N ASN A 700 -8.03 -45.05 8.24
CA ASN A 700 -7.49 -46.38 7.96
C ASN A 700 -6.78 -47.02 9.17
N GLY A 701 -6.49 -46.24 10.22
CA GLY A 701 -5.89 -46.72 11.47
C GLY A 701 -6.91 -47.45 12.34
N ALA A 702 -6.62 -48.70 12.72
CA ALA A 702 -7.55 -49.52 13.50
C ALA A 702 -7.82 -48.98 14.92
N ALA A 703 -6.83 -48.31 15.52
CA ALA A 703 -6.96 -47.74 16.87
C ALA A 703 -7.79 -46.44 16.85
N GLU A 704 -7.44 -45.52 15.97
CA GLU A 704 -8.04 -44.19 15.87
C GLU A 704 -9.48 -44.25 15.34
N LYS A 705 -9.72 -45.01 14.27
CA LYS A 705 -11.06 -45.14 13.67
C LYS A 705 -12.09 -45.64 14.68
N GLY A 706 -11.71 -46.65 15.47
CA GLY A 706 -12.57 -47.23 16.50
C GLY A 706 -12.76 -46.32 17.70
N GLN A 707 -11.67 -45.69 18.18
CA GLN A 707 -11.69 -44.80 19.33
C GLN A 707 -12.55 -43.55 19.09
N PHE A 708 -12.43 -42.93 17.91
CA PHE A 708 -13.11 -41.67 17.59
C PHE A 708 -14.37 -41.85 16.73
N LYS A 709 -14.76 -43.09 16.41
CA LYS A 709 -15.94 -43.41 15.58
C LYS A 709 -15.98 -42.62 14.26
N MET A 710 -14.84 -42.59 13.56
CA MET A 710 -14.69 -41.77 12.35
C MET A 710 -15.62 -42.22 11.22
N THR A 711 -16.18 -41.25 10.48
CA THR A 711 -17.07 -41.47 9.32
C THR A 711 -16.49 -40.80 8.07
N PRO A 712 -16.86 -41.25 6.85
CA PRO A 712 -16.48 -40.54 5.64
C PRO A 712 -16.93 -39.07 5.67
N ILE A 713 -16.15 -38.20 5.03
CA ILE A 713 -16.43 -36.77 4.87
C ILE A 713 -17.50 -36.63 3.78
N LYS A 714 -18.71 -36.26 4.18
CA LYS A 714 -19.85 -36.10 3.27
C LYS A 714 -19.81 -34.75 2.56
N ILE A 715 -19.94 -34.78 1.24
CA ILE A 715 -19.97 -33.61 0.37
C ILE A 715 -21.40 -33.46 -0.18
N THR A 716 -22.04 -32.31 0.10
CA THR A 716 -23.40 -32.00 -0.38
C THR A 716 -23.45 -30.61 -1.02
N ASN A 717 -24.46 -30.34 -1.84
CA ASN A 717 -24.69 -29.04 -2.49
C ASN A 717 -24.97 -27.89 -1.50
N GLU A 718 -25.28 -28.19 -0.24
CA GLU A 718 -25.54 -27.17 0.80
C GLU A 718 -24.26 -26.51 1.32
N HIS A 719 -23.11 -27.15 1.13
CA HIS A 719 -21.83 -26.55 1.50
C HIS A 719 -21.50 -25.46 0.47
N GLY A 720 -21.48 -24.18 0.85
CA GLY A 720 -21.09 -23.11 -0.08
C GLY A 720 -19.61 -23.19 -0.47
N GLY A 721 -19.24 -22.76 -1.69
CA GLY A 721 -17.84 -22.58 -2.09
C GLY A 721 -17.45 -23.30 -3.38
N CYS A 722 -17.67 -22.66 -4.53
CA CYS A 722 -17.55 -23.31 -5.83
C CYS A 722 -16.16 -23.88 -6.13
N LEU A 723 -15.10 -23.28 -5.58
CA LEU A 723 -13.72 -23.58 -5.94
C LEU A 723 -13.20 -24.87 -5.28
N HIS A 724 -13.62 -25.18 -4.05
CA HIS A 724 -13.12 -26.35 -3.31
C HIS A 724 -13.71 -27.63 -3.86
N PHE A 725 -14.99 -27.60 -4.24
CA PHE A 725 -15.64 -28.75 -4.88
C PHE A 725 -14.92 -29.19 -6.15
N ASN A 726 -14.46 -28.25 -6.98
CA ASN A 726 -13.79 -28.59 -8.22
C ASN A 726 -12.46 -29.33 -7.93
N HIS A 727 -11.70 -28.87 -6.93
CA HIS A 727 -10.49 -29.56 -6.46
C HIS A 727 -10.79 -30.94 -5.87
N LEU A 728 -11.80 -31.04 -4.99
CA LEU A 728 -12.20 -32.30 -4.35
C LEU A 728 -12.71 -33.32 -5.37
N TYR A 729 -13.58 -32.90 -6.28
CA TYR A 729 -14.20 -33.77 -7.28
C TYR A 729 -13.16 -34.29 -8.29
N ASN A 730 -12.24 -33.43 -8.76
CA ASN A 730 -11.25 -33.87 -9.74
C ASN A 730 -10.15 -34.76 -9.16
N ASN A 731 -9.76 -34.55 -7.90
CA ASN A 731 -8.61 -35.25 -7.30
C ASN A 731 -9.01 -36.38 -6.32
N TYR A 732 -10.22 -36.34 -5.75
CA TYR A 732 -10.62 -37.21 -4.64
C TYR A 732 -12.00 -37.86 -4.79
N ARG A 733 -12.67 -37.77 -5.95
CA ARG A 733 -13.97 -38.46 -6.16
C ARG A 733 -13.93 -39.97 -5.91
N ASP A 734 -12.77 -40.59 -6.16
CA ASP A 734 -12.56 -42.03 -6.02
C ASP A 734 -11.92 -42.38 -4.65
N CYS A 735 -11.82 -41.39 -3.73
CA CYS A 735 -11.22 -41.56 -2.41
C CYS A 735 -12.25 -42.13 -1.43
N PRO A 736 -11.98 -43.25 -0.73
CA PRO A 736 -12.97 -43.91 0.13
C PRO A 736 -13.36 -43.13 1.40
N VAL A 737 -12.63 -42.06 1.72
CA VAL A 737 -12.94 -41.19 2.86
C VAL A 737 -13.73 -39.95 2.48
N ILE A 738 -13.99 -39.72 1.18
CA ILE A 738 -14.81 -38.62 0.68
C ILE A 738 -16.08 -39.23 0.06
N ASP A 739 -17.24 -38.78 0.50
CA ASP A 739 -18.54 -39.28 0.06
C ASP A 739 -19.28 -38.21 -0.75
N PHE A 740 -19.39 -38.45 -2.06
CA PHE A 740 -20.13 -37.60 -3.01
C PHE A 740 -21.53 -38.11 -3.31
N THR A 741 -22.05 -39.11 -2.58
CA THR A 741 -23.35 -39.76 -2.89
C THR A 741 -24.50 -38.75 -2.94
N ASP A 742 -24.44 -37.72 -2.10
CA ASP A 742 -25.47 -36.68 -1.98
C ASP A 742 -25.12 -35.40 -2.78
N PHE A 743 -24.07 -35.43 -3.61
CA PHE A 743 -23.63 -34.29 -4.42
C PHE A 743 -24.19 -34.35 -5.85
N ASN A 744 -24.93 -33.31 -6.24
CA ASN A 744 -25.46 -33.12 -7.58
C ASN A 744 -24.56 -32.17 -8.40
N VAL A 745 -23.79 -32.75 -9.32
CA VAL A 745 -22.88 -32.02 -10.22
C VAL A 745 -23.62 -31.03 -11.12
N ASP A 746 -24.82 -31.39 -11.60
CA ASP A 746 -25.58 -30.55 -12.53
C ASP A 746 -26.09 -29.30 -11.80
N SER A 747 -26.62 -29.45 -10.59
CA SER A 747 -26.99 -28.32 -9.73
C SER A 747 -25.79 -27.44 -9.39
N TYR A 748 -24.62 -28.02 -9.14
CA TYR A 748 -23.39 -27.24 -8.91
C TYR A 748 -22.99 -26.40 -10.14
N LEU A 749 -23.08 -26.96 -11.35
CA LEU A 749 -22.77 -26.23 -12.59
C LEU A 749 -23.82 -25.14 -12.86
N GLU A 750 -25.09 -25.42 -12.58
CA GLU A 750 -26.18 -24.44 -12.66
C GLU A 750 -26.01 -23.30 -11.66
N ASP A 751 -25.58 -23.55 -10.43
CA ASP A 751 -25.38 -22.46 -9.45
C ASP A 751 -24.16 -21.58 -9.81
N ASN A 752 -23.18 -22.16 -10.52
CA ASN A 752 -21.89 -21.52 -10.79
C ASN A 752 -21.64 -21.13 -12.25
N HIS A 753 -22.60 -21.32 -13.15
CA HIS A 753 -22.48 -20.88 -14.56
C HIS A 753 -22.21 -19.37 -14.67
N LYS A 754 -22.71 -18.57 -13.70
CA LYS A 754 -22.51 -17.12 -13.64
C LYS A 754 -21.04 -16.72 -13.47
N GLU A 755 -20.20 -17.64 -13.02
CA GLU A 755 -18.77 -17.43 -12.79
C GLU A 755 -17.90 -17.83 -14.00
N GLY A 756 -18.49 -18.37 -15.07
CA GLY A 756 -17.77 -18.78 -16.28
C GLY A 756 -16.80 -19.95 -16.03
N ILE A 757 -17.21 -20.88 -15.16
CA ILE A 757 -16.42 -22.06 -14.76
C ILE A 757 -16.31 -23.06 -15.93
N PHE A 758 -15.14 -23.68 -16.08
CA PHE A 758 -14.93 -24.78 -17.00
C PHE A 758 -15.80 -25.98 -16.60
N PRO A 759 -16.63 -26.54 -17.49
CA PRO A 759 -17.36 -27.75 -17.17
C PRO A 759 -16.38 -28.87 -16.82
N PHE A 760 -16.72 -29.70 -15.83
CA PHE A 760 -15.93 -30.87 -15.48
C PHE A 760 -15.70 -31.72 -16.73
N THR A 761 -14.45 -31.89 -17.13
CA THR A 761 -14.14 -32.83 -18.20
C THR A 761 -14.42 -34.23 -17.68
N LYS A 762 -15.50 -34.87 -18.15
CA LYS A 762 -15.62 -36.32 -18.17
C LYS A 762 -14.47 -36.87 -19.04
N ASN A 763 -13.29 -36.97 -18.48
CA ASN A 763 -12.28 -37.85 -19.06
C ASN A 763 -12.75 -39.28 -18.79
N ASN A 764 -13.11 -39.95 -19.88
CA ASN A 764 -13.20 -41.41 -19.96
C ASN A 764 -11.90 -42.06 -19.50
#